data_AF-K0JJP9-F1
#
_entry.id   AF-K0JJP9-F1
#
_cell.length_a   1.000
_cell.length_b   1.000
_cell.length_c   1.000
_cell.angle_alpha   90.00
_cell.angle_beta   90.00
_cell.angle_gamma   90.00
#
_symmetry.space_group_name_H-M   'P 1'
#
loop_
_entity.id
_entity.type
_entity.pdbx_description
1 polymer ?
#
loop_
_entity_poly.entity_id
_entity_poly.type
_entity_poly.pdbx_seq_one_letter_code
_entity_poly.pdbx_strand_id
1 'polypeptide(L)'
;MTKENIDKINNLIDKKQYDEALRFSEELLKENDKDAEIYYYIGNIYSSSKKYDKSIEYYDKTIKLNPKHKKAYNNRALSKNDIGKYYEALEDIKKALELNTVKEDLYIYYDNLGLIKSNIGEHDEAIKYFNRAIELNNKYDNVYNNRGCTYFILEKYDEAVKDFTKAIKLNNKFKWPYLNRGVTKNKLRQYNKAIKDFSKLIEIDSNYQEAYLNRGVSKFFLEKYNDAIDDFNKAIDIDIEYEEAYYYKALSYYALDNYRESLYNFSVLSKLNYDFSVSNLINLITFELNYNGILSIINLLIENNLYNDIWKNDVTLYIISKEIENIDDYLMKNIKEILLFEYLLIALLSFKSELLCNHYKNEVSIVHYTSLKTLNSLLDNNTNKLRITSITTANDRNEGKILESIFNRNNVNIKIVNDNKNNLISFQTSFSRNKDSLTMFRLYGKDKNTESTGICLVLDESYFDDNPFGNIIPVNMNPRYLDMKNSYINNEYKENYYNKKSLYWVLYYNEHKNQLVFNPTNSKYKSIIINLDNIYKAELKEKEKNIEVVIKFIFRKIFEASNNINKKAKNKVKNIIFSYLFENMRYLIKHEAFFEEQELRIISINNIDSQDIKRDLRTKRLYMDYTELFNKDENYIKEIILGSKISNVQSMAEYISKMLLEKENNKLRNIKVSISKAPLR
;
A
#
# COMPACT_ATOMS: atom_id res chain seq x y z
N MET A 1 51.23 4.81 0.48
CA MET A 1 50.72 3.50 0.96
C MET A 1 51.45 2.37 0.23
N THR A 2 51.84 1.29 0.91
CA THR A 2 52.45 0.11 0.26
C THR A 2 51.37 -0.89 -0.17
N LYS A 3 51.68 -1.76 -1.12
CA LYS A 3 50.77 -2.85 -1.54
C LYS A 3 50.38 -3.77 -0.37
N GLU A 4 51.33 -4.05 0.51
CA GLU A 4 51.11 -4.85 1.72
C GLU A 4 50.07 -4.23 2.66
N ASN A 5 50.13 -2.91 2.87
CA ASN A 5 49.15 -2.19 3.68
C ASN A 5 47.75 -2.24 3.06
N ILE A 6 47.66 -2.08 1.74
CA ILE A 6 46.40 -2.20 0.98
C ILE A 6 45.80 -3.60 1.12
N ASP A 7 46.60 -4.64 0.87
CA ASP A 7 46.16 -6.03 0.92
C ASP A 7 45.71 -6.40 2.34
N LYS A 8 46.38 -5.89 3.38
CA LYS A 8 45.98 -6.07 4.78
C LYS A 8 44.63 -5.41 5.07
N ILE A 9 44.41 -4.16 4.65
CA ILE A 9 43.12 -3.47 4.84
C ILE A 9 41.99 -4.22 4.13
N ASN A 10 42.19 -4.61 2.86
CA ASN A 10 41.18 -5.33 2.10
C ASN A 10 40.83 -6.69 2.74
N ASN A 11 41.83 -7.43 3.24
CA ASN A 11 41.60 -8.69 3.95
C ASN A 11 40.76 -8.50 5.22
N LEU A 12 41.03 -7.43 5.99
CA LEU A 12 40.23 -7.10 7.17
C LEU A 12 38.78 -6.71 6.79
N ILE A 13 38.59 -5.97 5.69
CA ILE A 13 37.26 -5.64 5.15
C ILE A 13 36.51 -6.93 4.75
N ASP A 14 37.17 -7.83 4.03
CA ASP A 14 36.59 -9.11 3.56
C ASP A 14 36.16 -9.99 4.74
N LYS A 15 36.92 -9.97 5.84
CA LYS A 15 36.58 -10.63 7.11
C LYS A 15 35.59 -9.86 7.98
N LYS A 16 35.11 -8.69 7.52
CA LYS A 16 34.22 -7.77 8.25
C LYS A 16 34.82 -7.25 9.58
N GLN A 17 36.14 -7.23 9.71
CA GLN A 17 36.88 -6.71 10.87
C GLN A 17 37.10 -5.20 10.72
N TYR A 18 36.01 -4.43 10.62
CA TYR A 18 36.05 -3.01 10.26
C TYR A 18 36.80 -2.15 11.29
N ASP A 19 36.64 -2.41 12.58
CA ASP A 19 37.31 -1.62 13.63
C ASP A 19 38.82 -1.82 13.62
N GLU A 20 39.29 -3.03 13.33
CA GLU A 20 40.72 -3.34 13.18
C GLU A 20 41.29 -2.67 11.93
N ALA A 21 40.54 -2.70 10.81
CA ALA A 21 40.91 -2.00 9.59
C ALA A 21 41.00 -0.48 9.80
N LEU A 22 40.07 0.10 10.57
CA LEU A 22 40.09 1.52 10.92
C LEU A 22 41.30 1.87 11.79
N ARG A 23 41.55 1.13 12.87
CA ARG A 23 42.72 1.36 13.74
C ARG A 23 44.03 1.30 12.97
N PHE A 24 44.19 0.28 12.12
CA PHE A 24 45.37 0.16 11.28
C PHE A 24 45.51 1.33 10.30
N SER A 25 44.42 1.78 9.69
CA SER A 25 44.44 2.95 8.79
C SER A 25 44.73 4.26 9.53
N GLU A 26 44.29 4.40 10.78
CA GLU A 26 44.60 5.55 11.64
C GLU A 26 46.08 5.59 12.06
N GLU A 27 46.72 4.43 12.28
CA GLU A 27 48.17 4.35 12.49
C GLU A 27 48.93 4.84 11.25
N LEU A 28 48.52 4.45 10.05
CA LEU A 28 49.11 4.94 8.80
C LEU A 28 48.93 6.45 8.62
N LEU A 29 47.80 7.02 9.05
CA LEU A 29 47.59 8.48 9.03
C LEU A 29 48.54 9.22 9.97
N LYS A 30 48.92 8.63 11.12
CA LYS A 30 49.90 9.25 12.03
C LYS A 30 51.30 9.30 11.40
N GLU A 31 51.63 8.33 10.56
CA GLU A 31 52.89 8.29 9.83
C GLU A 31 52.91 9.24 8.62
N ASN A 32 51.78 9.38 7.91
CA ASN A 32 51.66 10.27 6.76
C ASN A 32 50.21 10.77 6.54
N ASP A 33 49.90 11.94 7.09
CA ASP A 33 48.56 12.55 7.05
C ASP A 33 48.20 13.20 5.70
N LYS A 34 49.14 13.28 4.76
CA LYS A 34 48.95 13.86 3.42
C LYS A 34 48.75 12.81 2.33
N ASP A 35 48.82 11.52 2.64
CA ASP A 35 48.59 10.45 1.68
C ASP A 35 47.09 10.26 1.42
N ALA A 36 46.62 10.75 0.26
CA ALA A 36 45.23 10.68 -0.16
C ALA A 36 44.69 9.24 -0.19
N GLU A 37 45.55 8.26 -0.49
CA GLU A 37 45.13 6.86 -0.57
C GLU A 37 44.68 6.35 0.80
N ILE A 38 45.29 6.78 1.92
CA ILE A 38 44.88 6.33 3.25
C ILE A 38 43.44 6.75 3.55
N TYR A 39 43.09 8.00 3.24
CA TYR A 39 41.71 8.49 3.37
C TYR A 39 40.74 7.72 2.47
N TYR A 40 41.15 7.34 1.26
CA TYR A 40 40.32 6.55 0.34
C TYR A 40 39.96 5.19 0.94
N TYR A 41 40.92 4.47 1.52
CA TYR A 41 40.63 3.18 2.15
C TYR A 41 39.82 3.32 3.45
N ILE A 42 40.01 4.39 4.23
CA ILE A 42 39.11 4.68 5.35
C ILE A 42 37.68 4.91 4.86
N GLY A 43 37.51 5.63 3.74
CA GLY A 43 36.23 5.76 3.05
C GLY A 43 35.63 4.40 2.66
N ASN A 44 36.43 3.50 2.08
CA ASN A 44 35.99 2.14 1.71
C ASN A 44 35.59 1.31 2.94
N ILE A 45 36.31 1.44 4.06
CA ILE A 45 35.94 0.77 5.32
C ILE A 45 34.61 1.31 5.82
N TYR A 46 34.42 2.63 5.84
CA TYR A 46 33.14 3.23 6.25
C TYR A 46 31.99 2.83 5.33
N SER A 47 32.21 2.79 4.02
CA SER A 47 31.24 2.31 3.03
C SER A 47 30.88 0.84 3.28
N SER A 48 31.87 -0.04 3.43
CA SER A 48 31.67 -1.48 3.73
C SER A 48 31.00 -1.72 5.07
N SER A 49 31.30 -0.88 6.07
CA SER A 49 30.68 -0.88 7.40
C SER A 49 29.34 -0.16 7.43
N LYS A 50 28.78 0.19 6.26
CA LYS A 50 27.42 0.69 6.14
C LYS A 50 27.21 2.12 6.71
N LYS A 51 28.29 2.89 6.84
CA LYS A 51 28.33 4.26 7.40
C LYS A 51 28.60 5.27 6.29
N TYR A 52 27.61 5.50 5.43
CA TYR A 52 27.79 6.23 4.17
C TYR A 52 28.16 7.71 4.34
N ASP A 53 27.55 8.44 5.27
CA ASP A 53 27.90 9.85 5.51
C ASP A 53 29.38 10.01 5.86
N LYS A 54 29.91 9.13 6.73
CA LYS A 54 31.34 9.10 7.04
C LYS A 54 32.16 8.73 5.82
N SER A 55 31.74 7.73 5.03
CA SER A 55 32.47 7.38 3.81
C SER A 55 32.60 8.56 2.84
N ILE A 56 31.54 9.36 2.69
CA ILE A 56 31.53 10.57 1.86
C ILE A 56 32.54 11.59 2.38
N GLU A 57 32.56 11.85 3.69
CA GLU A 57 33.53 12.77 4.31
C GLU A 57 34.99 12.37 4.01
N TYR A 58 35.30 11.07 4.09
CA TYR A 58 36.65 10.58 3.82
C TYR A 58 36.99 10.57 2.32
N TYR A 59 36.02 10.33 1.44
CA TYR A 59 36.22 10.53 0.00
C TYR A 59 36.38 12.02 -0.36
N ASP A 60 35.71 12.94 0.33
CA ASP A 60 35.93 14.39 0.18
C ASP A 60 37.35 14.78 0.53
N LYS A 61 37.89 14.27 1.65
CA LYS A 61 39.30 14.45 2.03
C LYS A 61 40.25 13.90 0.97
N THR A 62 39.95 12.71 0.44
CA THR A 62 40.72 12.09 -0.64
C THR A 62 40.77 12.98 -1.87
N ILE A 63 39.61 13.49 -2.32
CA ILE A 63 39.48 14.33 -3.51
C ILE A 63 40.13 15.70 -3.30
N LYS A 64 40.08 16.24 -2.07
CA LYS A 64 40.77 17.48 -1.72
C LYS A 64 42.29 17.36 -1.83
N LEU A 65 42.85 16.22 -1.39
CA LEU A 65 44.29 15.93 -1.48
C LEU A 65 44.71 15.51 -2.90
N ASN A 66 43.84 14.80 -3.63
CA ASN A 66 44.07 14.37 -5.00
C ASN A 66 42.80 14.56 -5.87
N PRO A 67 42.64 15.72 -6.53
CA PRO A 67 41.49 16.02 -7.39
C PRO A 67 41.36 15.14 -8.64
N LYS A 68 42.37 14.31 -8.96
CA LYS A 68 42.35 13.37 -10.09
C LYS A 68 42.04 11.94 -9.64
N HIS A 69 41.68 11.72 -8.38
CA HIS A 69 41.43 10.39 -7.81
C HIS A 69 40.09 9.79 -8.26
N LYS A 70 40.04 9.25 -9.49
CA LYS A 70 38.84 8.70 -10.13
C LYS A 70 38.06 7.67 -9.30
N LYS A 71 38.74 6.80 -8.55
CA LYS A 71 38.09 5.78 -7.68
C LYS A 71 37.34 6.40 -6.49
N ALA A 72 37.81 7.55 -6.00
CA ALA A 72 37.16 8.24 -4.88
C ALA A 72 35.88 8.91 -5.33
N TYR A 73 35.89 9.55 -6.52
CA TYR A 73 34.66 10.04 -7.14
C TYR A 73 33.64 8.93 -7.34
N ASN A 74 34.04 7.79 -7.90
CA ASN A 74 33.14 6.65 -8.09
C ASN A 74 32.55 6.11 -6.78
N ASN A 75 33.38 5.88 -5.76
CA ASN A 75 32.90 5.31 -4.51
C ASN A 75 32.09 6.33 -3.69
N ARG A 76 32.40 7.63 -3.81
CA ARG A 76 31.57 8.71 -3.27
C ARG A 76 30.23 8.78 -3.97
N ALA A 77 30.19 8.56 -5.29
CA ALA A 77 28.94 8.47 -6.05
C ALA A 77 28.07 7.31 -5.55
N LEU A 78 28.64 6.13 -5.33
CA LEU A 78 27.92 4.99 -4.75
C LEU A 78 27.40 5.29 -3.34
N SER A 79 28.23 5.82 -2.44
CA SER A 79 27.78 6.20 -1.10
C SER A 79 26.68 7.27 -1.11
N LYS A 80 26.76 8.25 -2.01
CA LYS A 80 25.71 9.28 -2.21
C LYS A 80 24.43 8.67 -2.76
N ASN A 81 24.55 7.75 -3.70
CA ASN A 81 23.43 6.98 -4.23
C ASN A 81 22.72 6.22 -3.12
N ASP A 82 23.46 5.60 -2.22
CA ASP A 82 22.88 4.78 -1.15
C ASP A 82 22.19 5.59 -0.04
N ILE A 83 22.46 6.90 0.05
CA ILE A 83 21.72 7.84 0.92
C ILE A 83 20.69 8.69 0.16
N GLY A 84 20.37 8.34 -1.09
CA GLY A 84 19.34 9.01 -1.89
C GLY A 84 19.77 10.33 -2.55
N LYS A 85 21.05 10.72 -2.48
CA LYS A 85 21.58 11.94 -3.13
C LYS A 85 21.93 11.67 -4.60
N TYR A 86 20.95 11.27 -5.39
CA TYR A 86 21.18 10.73 -6.73
C TYR A 86 21.79 11.71 -7.74
N TYR A 87 21.41 12.99 -7.72
CA TYR A 87 21.96 13.98 -8.63
C TYR A 87 23.43 14.32 -8.32
N GLU A 88 23.78 14.43 -7.03
CA GLU A 88 25.17 14.60 -6.62
C GLU A 88 26.01 13.35 -6.95
N ALA A 89 25.42 12.15 -6.83
CA ALA A 89 26.07 10.91 -7.25
C ALA A 89 26.32 10.90 -8.77
N LEU A 90 25.37 11.40 -9.56
CA LEU A 90 25.47 11.50 -11.01
C LEU A 90 26.62 12.42 -11.46
N GLU A 91 26.82 13.53 -10.77
CA GLU A 91 27.97 14.43 -11.02
C GLU A 91 29.30 13.72 -10.75
N ASP A 92 29.39 13.01 -9.62
CA ASP A 92 30.60 12.32 -9.22
C ASP A 92 30.97 11.17 -10.15
N ILE A 93 30.00 10.35 -10.59
CA ILE A 93 30.28 9.25 -11.50
C ILE A 93 30.68 9.75 -12.90
N LYS A 94 30.08 10.86 -13.37
CA LYS A 94 30.51 11.53 -14.61
C LYS A 94 31.93 12.07 -14.46
N LYS A 95 32.28 12.62 -13.30
CA LYS A 95 33.65 13.08 -13.06
C LYS A 95 34.65 11.93 -13.04
N ALA A 96 34.29 10.79 -12.45
CA ALA A 96 35.11 9.58 -12.48
C ALA A 96 35.35 9.09 -13.92
N LEU A 97 34.32 9.13 -14.78
CA LEU A 97 34.41 8.79 -16.20
C LEU A 97 35.33 9.75 -16.97
N GLU A 98 35.20 11.06 -16.76
CA GLU A 98 36.08 12.07 -17.38
C GLU A 98 37.56 11.88 -17.02
N LEU A 99 37.83 11.54 -15.76
CA LEU A 99 39.19 11.33 -15.25
C LEU A 99 39.76 9.97 -15.65
N ASN A 100 38.95 9.04 -16.15
CA ASN A 100 39.41 7.72 -16.50
C ASN A 100 39.93 7.65 -17.94
N THR A 101 41.25 7.62 -18.08
CA THR A 101 41.94 7.49 -19.37
C THR A 101 42.22 6.03 -19.78
N VAL A 102 41.95 5.05 -18.90
CA VAL A 102 42.24 3.63 -19.13
C VAL A 102 40.96 2.88 -19.44
N LYS A 103 40.93 2.18 -20.58
CA LYS A 103 39.75 1.45 -21.06
C LYS A 103 39.37 0.24 -20.18
N GLU A 104 40.34 -0.37 -19.51
CA GLU A 104 40.16 -1.66 -18.82
C GLU A 104 39.12 -1.61 -17.70
N ASP A 105 39.05 -0.54 -16.90
CA ASP A 105 38.08 -0.40 -15.79
C ASP A 105 36.80 0.35 -16.19
N LEU A 106 36.67 0.77 -17.45
CA LEU A 106 35.62 1.68 -17.88
C LEU A 106 34.21 1.06 -17.73
N TYR A 107 34.11 -0.27 -17.84
CA TYR A 107 32.86 -1.01 -17.66
C TYR A 107 32.28 -0.85 -16.24
N ILE A 108 33.11 -0.72 -15.20
CA ILE A 108 32.66 -0.56 -13.81
C ILE A 108 31.95 0.80 -13.64
N TYR A 109 32.54 1.85 -14.20
CA TYR A 109 31.95 3.19 -14.11
C TYR A 109 30.65 3.32 -14.91
N TYR A 110 30.55 2.66 -16.07
CA TYR A 110 29.30 2.60 -16.83
C TYR A 110 28.23 1.78 -16.11
N ASP A 111 28.58 0.68 -15.47
CA ASP A 111 27.65 -0.08 -14.63
C ASP A 111 27.13 0.78 -13.46
N ASN A 112 28.01 1.44 -12.73
CA ASN A 112 27.62 2.33 -11.63
C ASN A 112 26.79 3.54 -12.09
N LEU A 113 27.09 4.10 -13.27
CA LEU A 113 26.27 5.16 -13.87
C LEU A 113 24.88 4.63 -14.23
N GLY A 114 24.79 3.42 -14.80
CA GLY A 114 23.53 2.74 -15.06
C GLY A 114 22.73 2.51 -13.77
N LEU A 115 23.39 2.07 -12.70
CA LEU A 115 22.78 1.88 -11.39
C LEU A 115 22.17 3.18 -10.84
N ILE A 116 22.95 4.27 -10.84
CA ILE A 116 22.48 5.59 -10.39
C ILE A 116 21.29 6.06 -11.23
N LYS A 117 21.36 5.92 -12.57
CA LYS A 117 20.26 6.27 -13.47
C LYS A 117 19.00 5.44 -13.22
N SER A 118 19.16 4.16 -12.92
CA SER A 118 18.04 3.28 -12.56
C SER A 118 17.38 3.74 -11.27
N ASN A 119 18.16 4.17 -10.27
CA ASN A 119 17.62 4.66 -8.99
C ASN A 119 16.94 6.03 -9.11
N ILE A 120 17.33 6.85 -10.10
CA ILE A 120 16.63 8.11 -10.44
C ILE A 120 15.28 7.83 -11.12
N GLY A 121 15.03 6.62 -11.62
CA GLY A 121 13.85 6.29 -12.44
C GLY A 121 14.08 6.40 -13.95
N GLU A 122 15.28 6.78 -14.39
CA GLU A 122 15.67 6.86 -15.81
C GLU A 122 16.08 5.48 -16.35
N HIS A 123 15.16 4.51 -16.32
CA HIS A 123 15.46 3.09 -16.57
C HIS A 123 15.94 2.79 -18.00
N ASP A 124 15.39 3.45 -19.03
CA ASP A 124 15.83 3.23 -20.42
C ASP A 124 17.26 3.72 -20.66
N GLU A 125 17.65 4.85 -20.05
CA GLU A 125 19.03 5.34 -20.09
C GLU A 125 19.96 4.43 -19.28
N ALA A 126 19.52 3.95 -18.12
CA ALA A 126 20.26 2.98 -17.33
C ALA A 126 20.62 1.72 -18.15
N ILE A 127 19.64 1.18 -18.89
CA ILE A 127 19.85 0.02 -19.78
C ILE A 127 20.92 0.31 -20.85
N LYS A 128 20.95 1.53 -21.43
CA LYS A 128 22.00 1.91 -22.40
C LYS A 128 23.39 1.87 -21.77
N TYR A 129 23.55 2.37 -20.55
CA TYR A 129 24.83 2.34 -19.85
C TYR A 129 25.24 0.92 -19.44
N PHE A 130 24.31 0.09 -19.00
CA PHE A 130 24.59 -1.33 -18.74
C PHE A 130 25.00 -2.08 -20.02
N ASN A 131 24.33 -1.82 -21.14
CA ASN A 131 24.73 -2.38 -22.45
C ASN A 131 26.17 -1.98 -22.79
N ARG A 132 26.52 -0.71 -22.55
CA ARG A 132 27.88 -0.22 -22.79
C ARG A 132 28.92 -0.90 -21.89
N ALA A 133 28.60 -1.11 -20.61
CA ALA A 133 29.45 -1.87 -19.70
C ALA A 133 29.64 -3.33 -20.16
N ILE A 134 28.58 -3.98 -20.67
CA ILE A 134 28.63 -5.34 -21.22
C ILE A 134 29.46 -5.42 -22.51
N GLU A 135 29.35 -4.42 -23.41
CA GLU A 135 30.19 -4.32 -24.61
C GLU A 135 31.68 -4.26 -24.26
N LEU A 136 32.02 -3.54 -23.20
CA LEU A 136 33.40 -3.38 -22.73
C LEU A 136 33.90 -4.63 -21.98
N ASN A 137 33.05 -5.26 -21.17
CA ASN A 137 33.38 -6.49 -20.45
C ASN A 137 32.15 -7.40 -20.27
N ASN A 138 32.00 -8.36 -21.16
CA ASN A 138 30.88 -9.31 -21.13
C ASN A 138 31.00 -10.40 -20.05
N LYS A 139 32.10 -10.43 -19.28
CA LYS A 139 32.34 -11.35 -18.15
C LYS A 139 32.09 -10.70 -16.79
N TYR A 140 31.77 -9.41 -16.74
CA TYR A 140 31.37 -8.76 -15.50
C TYR A 140 29.96 -9.23 -15.12
N ASP A 141 29.82 -9.92 -14.00
CA ASP A 141 28.58 -10.52 -13.52
C ASP A 141 27.62 -9.48 -12.91
N ASN A 142 28.14 -8.50 -12.17
CA ASN A 142 27.37 -7.43 -11.55
C ASN A 142 26.48 -6.67 -12.55
N VAL A 143 26.99 -6.34 -13.73
CA VAL A 143 26.20 -5.57 -14.73
C VAL A 143 24.97 -6.33 -15.21
N TYR A 144 25.04 -7.66 -15.36
CA TYR A 144 23.86 -8.44 -15.70
C TYR A 144 22.89 -8.50 -14.52
N ASN A 145 23.37 -8.59 -13.27
CA ASN A 145 22.49 -8.48 -12.12
C ASN A 145 21.78 -7.12 -12.08
N ASN A 146 22.51 -6.02 -12.24
CA ASN A 146 21.97 -4.67 -12.16
C ASN A 146 20.98 -4.38 -13.29
N ARG A 147 21.33 -4.72 -14.54
CA ARG A 147 20.41 -4.59 -15.68
C ARG A 147 19.18 -5.50 -15.54
N GLY A 148 19.36 -6.71 -15.01
CA GLY A 148 18.28 -7.63 -14.68
C GLY A 148 17.30 -7.03 -13.66
N CYS A 149 17.81 -6.37 -12.62
CA CYS A 149 16.97 -5.64 -11.66
C CYS A 149 16.21 -4.49 -12.33
N THR A 150 16.85 -3.70 -13.19
CA THR A 150 16.16 -2.64 -13.95
C THR A 150 15.08 -3.18 -14.89
N TYR A 151 15.33 -4.30 -15.56
CA TYR A 151 14.29 -4.98 -16.35
C TYR A 151 13.12 -5.45 -15.49
N PHE A 152 13.38 -5.92 -14.27
CA PHE A 152 12.32 -6.27 -13.33
C PHE A 152 11.46 -5.05 -12.96
N ILE A 153 12.05 -3.87 -12.69
CA ILE A 153 11.28 -2.63 -12.42
C ILE A 153 10.36 -2.30 -13.59
N LEU A 154 10.87 -2.45 -14.82
CA LEU A 154 10.11 -2.24 -16.04
C LEU A 154 9.08 -3.35 -16.35
N GLU A 155 8.90 -4.31 -15.43
CA GLU A 155 8.05 -5.51 -15.60
C GLU A 155 8.45 -6.38 -16.81
N LYS A 156 9.67 -6.21 -17.33
CA LYS A 156 10.30 -7.01 -18.40
C LYS A 156 10.91 -8.27 -17.79
N TYR A 157 10.06 -9.11 -17.21
CA TYR A 157 10.47 -10.23 -16.37
C TYR A 157 11.28 -11.30 -17.12
N ASP A 158 10.99 -11.55 -18.40
CA ASP A 158 11.73 -12.53 -19.20
C ASP A 158 13.17 -12.07 -19.48
N GLU A 159 13.37 -10.78 -19.77
CA GLU A 159 14.68 -10.14 -19.91
C GLU A 159 15.46 -10.19 -18.59
N ALA A 160 14.80 -9.87 -17.47
CA ALA A 160 15.40 -9.97 -16.14
C ALA A 160 15.89 -11.40 -15.84
N VAL A 161 15.09 -12.43 -16.13
CA VAL A 161 15.48 -13.84 -15.95
C VAL A 161 16.70 -14.22 -16.80
N LYS A 162 16.79 -13.73 -18.05
CA LYS A 162 17.95 -13.99 -18.93
C LYS A 162 19.22 -13.41 -18.34
N ASP A 163 19.15 -12.18 -17.85
CA ASP A 163 20.28 -11.46 -17.27
C ASP A 163 20.76 -12.07 -15.95
N PHE A 164 19.85 -12.36 -15.02
CA PHE A 164 20.24 -13.08 -13.79
C PHE A 164 20.84 -14.45 -14.10
N THR A 165 20.32 -15.15 -15.11
CA THR A 165 20.90 -16.44 -15.55
C THR A 165 22.31 -16.27 -16.09
N LYS A 166 22.60 -15.17 -16.80
CA LYS A 166 23.94 -14.87 -17.29
C LYS A 166 24.89 -14.55 -16.14
N ALA A 167 24.46 -13.75 -15.15
CA ALA A 167 25.24 -13.47 -13.94
C ALA A 167 25.60 -14.76 -13.18
N ILE A 168 24.64 -15.66 -12.97
CA ILE A 168 24.87 -16.97 -12.30
C ILE A 168 25.87 -17.84 -13.07
N LYS A 169 25.79 -17.86 -14.40
CA LYS A 169 26.72 -18.62 -15.25
C LYS A 169 28.16 -18.08 -15.16
N LEU A 170 28.31 -16.77 -15.00
CA LEU A 170 29.61 -16.12 -14.85
C LEU A 170 30.18 -16.35 -13.44
N ASN A 171 29.33 -16.30 -12.40
CA ASN A 171 29.71 -16.50 -11.02
C ASN A 171 28.65 -17.29 -10.27
N ASN A 172 28.89 -18.60 -10.09
CA ASN A 172 27.93 -19.50 -9.47
C ASN A 172 27.80 -19.35 -7.95
N LYS A 173 28.67 -18.56 -7.30
CA LYS A 173 28.60 -18.21 -5.87
C LYS A 173 27.97 -16.82 -5.64
N PHE A 174 27.61 -16.10 -6.71
CA PHE A 174 26.97 -14.79 -6.57
C PHE A 174 25.53 -14.94 -6.11
N LYS A 175 25.29 -14.68 -4.82
CA LYS A 175 24.01 -14.87 -4.12
C LYS A 175 22.84 -14.10 -4.75
N TRP A 176 23.10 -12.84 -5.14
CA TRP A 176 22.11 -11.85 -5.55
C TRP A 176 21.28 -12.28 -6.78
N PRO A 177 21.90 -12.70 -7.89
CA PRO A 177 21.19 -13.26 -9.02
C PRO A 177 20.25 -14.44 -8.70
N TYR A 178 20.59 -15.31 -7.74
CA TYR A 178 19.70 -16.42 -7.36
C TYR A 178 18.43 -15.90 -6.69
N LEU A 179 18.58 -14.99 -5.70
CA LEU A 179 17.44 -14.36 -5.05
C LEU A 179 16.56 -13.64 -6.08
N ASN A 180 17.17 -12.79 -6.89
CA ASN A 180 16.49 -11.91 -7.84
C ASN A 180 15.79 -12.70 -8.94
N ARG A 181 16.42 -13.76 -9.47
CA ARG A 181 15.79 -14.65 -10.46
C ARG A 181 14.66 -15.47 -9.84
N GLY A 182 14.81 -15.95 -8.61
CA GLY A 182 13.77 -16.66 -7.89
C GLY A 182 12.52 -15.79 -7.69
N VAL A 183 12.73 -14.56 -7.22
CA VAL A 183 11.67 -13.55 -7.05
C VAL A 183 10.98 -13.23 -8.38
N THR A 184 11.76 -13.01 -9.44
CA THR A 184 11.22 -12.78 -10.80
C THR A 184 10.39 -13.95 -11.29
N LYS A 185 10.84 -15.19 -11.06
CA LYS A 185 10.09 -16.40 -11.39
C LYS A 185 8.81 -16.52 -10.57
N ASN A 186 8.77 -16.08 -9.32
CA ASN A 186 7.54 -16.01 -8.54
C ASN A 186 6.52 -15.04 -9.15
N LYS A 187 6.95 -13.86 -9.60
CA LYS A 187 6.08 -12.92 -10.33
C LYS A 187 5.51 -13.53 -11.62
N LEU A 188 6.32 -14.35 -12.30
CA LEU A 188 5.90 -15.15 -13.46
C LEU A 188 5.10 -16.42 -13.09
N ARG A 189 4.76 -16.64 -11.81
CA ARG A 189 4.08 -17.84 -11.28
C ARG A 189 4.82 -19.17 -11.55
N GLN A 190 6.13 -19.10 -11.79
CA GLN A 190 7.01 -20.26 -12.01
C GLN A 190 7.60 -20.79 -10.69
N TYR A 191 6.73 -21.07 -9.71
CA TYR A 191 7.11 -21.36 -8.32
C TYR A 191 8.12 -22.51 -8.17
N ASN A 192 7.93 -23.62 -8.88
CA ASN A 192 8.88 -24.74 -8.85
C ASN A 192 10.30 -24.36 -9.32
N LYS A 193 10.42 -23.42 -10.27
CA LYS A 193 11.74 -22.93 -10.72
C LYS A 193 12.31 -21.90 -9.76
N ALA A 194 11.48 -21.14 -9.06
CA ALA A 194 11.90 -20.21 -8.02
C ALA A 194 12.46 -20.95 -6.80
N ILE A 195 11.79 -22.01 -6.36
CA ILE A 195 12.25 -22.89 -5.27
C ILE A 195 13.68 -23.39 -5.52
N LYS A 196 14.01 -23.78 -6.76
CA LYS A 196 15.38 -24.22 -7.10
C LYS A 196 16.42 -23.12 -6.89
N ASP A 197 16.09 -21.87 -7.22
CA ASP A 197 17.00 -20.74 -7.04
C ASP A 197 17.19 -20.40 -5.56
N PHE A 198 16.10 -20.36 -4.79
CA PHE A 198 16.19 -20.11 -3.35
C PHE A 198 16.89 -21.24 -2.60
N SER A 199 16.63 -22.50 -2.94
CA SER A 199 17.39 -23.63 -2.38
C SER A 199 18.87 -23.52 -2.70
N LYS A 200 19.24 -23.10 -3.92
CA LYS A 200 20.65 -22.91 -4.25
C LYS A 200 21.29 -21.76 -3.47
N LEU A 201 20.55 -20.68 -3.23
CA LEU A 201 21.00 -19.59 -2.36
C LEU A 201 21.20 -20.06 -0.91
N ILE A 202 20.29 -20.86 -0.37
CA ILE A 202 20.40 -21.45 0.98
C ILE A 202 21.60 -22.39 1.08
N GLU A 203 21.92 -23.15 0.02
CA GLU A 203 23.15 -23.96 -0.03
C GLU A 203 24.42 -23.10 0.02
N ILE A 204 24.40 -21.91 -0.59
CA ILE A 204 25.54 -20.97 -0.58
C ILE A 204 25.64 -20.24 0.76
N ASP A 205 24.49 -19.94 1.39
CA ASP A 205 24.38 -19.24 2.65
C ASP A 205 23.16 -19.72 3.44
N SER A 206 23.40 -20.61 4.40
CA SER A 206 22.35 -21.23 5.20
C SER A 206 21.63 -20.27 6.14
N ASN A 207 22.17 -19.06 6.35
CA ASN A 207 21.61 -18.03 7.22
C ASN A 207 20.95 -16.90 6.41
N TYR A 208 20.70 -17.11 5.12
CA TYR A 208 20.05 -16.13 4.26
C TYR A 208 18.52 -16.15 4.43
N GLN A 209 18.03 -15.39 5.41
CA GLN A 209 16.64 -15.36 5.85
C GLN A 209 15.62 -15.15 4.71
N GLU A 210 15.85 -14.19 3.80
CA GLU A 210 14.92 -13.91 2.70
C GLU A 210 14.76 -15.09 1.74
N ALA A 211 15.77 -15.95 1.63
CA ALA A 211 15.70 -17.12 0.76
C ALA A 211 14.73 -18.16 1.31
N TYR A 212 14.70 -18.36 2.64
CA TYR A 212 13.71 -19.22 3.29
C TYR A 212 12.31 -18.65 3.12
N LEU A 213 12.10 -17.36 3.42
CA LEU A 213 10.79 -16.72 3.24
C LEU A 213 10.28 -16.88 1.81
N ASN A 214 11.06 -16.49 0.80
CA ASN A 214 10.60 -16.55 -0.58
C ASN A 214 10.42 -17.99 -1.09
N ARG A 215 11.20 -18.96 -0.59
CA ARG A 215 10.97 -20.38 -0.86
C ARG A 215 9.67 -20.87 -0.22
N GLY A 216 9.42 -20.50 1.02
CA GLY A 216 8.17 -20.76 1.75
C GLY A 216 6.96 -20.18 1.02
N VAL A 217 7.03 -18.92 0.58
CA VAL A 217 5.98 -18.27 -0.24
C VAL A 217 5.74 -19.05 -1.55
N SER A 218 6.81 -19.49 -2.21
CA SER A 218 6.69 -20.30 -3.44
C SER A 218 5.98 -21.63 -3.17
N LYS A 219 6.27 -22.28 -2.04
CA LYS A 219 5.62 -23.51 -1.61
C LYS A 219 4.17 -23.28 -1.19
N PHE A 220 3.87 -22.16 -0.54
CA PHE A 220 2.52 -21.73 -0.18
C PHE A 220 1.63 -21.60 -1.43
N PHE A 221 2.11 -20.92 -2.47
CA PHE A 221 1.37 -20.82 -3.75
C PHE A 221 1.30 -22.13 -4.55
N LEU A 222 2.08 -23.14 -4.16
CA LEU A 222 1.95 -24.52 -4.65
C LEU A 222 1.08 -25.38 -3.72
N GLU A 223 0.41 -24.77 -2.74
CA GLU A 223 -0.44 -25.42 -1.73
C GLU A 223 0.31 -26.44 -0.85
N LYS A 224 1.65 -26.33 -0.77
CA LYS A 224 2.51 -27.13 0.09
C LYS A 224 2.67 -26.46 1.45
N TYR A 225 1.57 -26.31 2.17
CA TYR A 225 1.51 -25.48 3.37
C TYR A 225 2.45 -25.95 4.50
N ASN A 226 2.54 -27.25 4.76
CA ASN A 226 3.47 -27.79 5.78
C ASN A 226 4.94 -27.48 5.40
N ASP A 227 5.35 -27.75 4.16
CA ASP A 227 6.71 -27.45 3.69
C ASP A 227 7.02 -25.94 3.72
N ALA A 228 6.00 -25.09 3.55
CA ALA A 228 6.11 -23.65 3.63
C ALA A 228 6.30 -23.19 5.08
N ILE A 229 5.52 -23.75 6.01
CA ILE A 229 5.65 -23.50 7.46
C ILE A 229 7.06 -23.83 7.95
N ASP A 230 7.67 -24.92 7.49
CA ASP A 230 9.06 -25.26 7.83
C ASP A 230 10.05 -24.17 7.39
N ASP A 231 9.87 -23.61 6.20
CA ASP A 231 10.70 -22.52 5.70
C ASP A 231 10.45 -21.22 6.49
N PHE A 232 9.19 -20.90 6.83
CA PHE A 232 8.88 -19.73 7.65
C PHE A 232 9.44 -19.86 9.07
N ASN A 233 9.39 -21.05 9.67
CA ASN A 233 10.06 -21.33 10.94
C ASN A 233 11.56 -21.09 10.84
N LYS A 234 12.22 -21.52 9.75
CA LYS A 234 13.65 -21.24 9.54
C LYS A 234 13.96 -19.75 9.38
N ALA A 235 13.08 -19.01 8.71
CA ALA A 235 13.23 -17.55 8.62
C ALA A 235 13.08 -16.87 9.99
N ILE A 236 12.15 -17.33 10.83
CA ILE A 236 11.92 -16.83 12.20
C ILE A 236 13.05 -17.24 13.16
N ASP A 237 13.61 -18.44 13.00
CA ASP A 237 14.78 -18.91 13.77
C ASP A 237 16.00 -18.00 13.56
N ILE A 238 16.14 -17.41 12.36
CA ILE A 238 17.24 -16.51 12.00
C ILE A 238 17.00 -15.10 12.55
N ASP A 239 15.78 -14.58 12.40
CA ASP A 239 15.34 -13.35 13.06
C ASP A 239 13.89 -13.44 13.51
N ILE A 240 13.71 -13.28 14.83
CA ILE A 240 12.47 -13.54 15.56
C ILE A 240 11.41 -12.45 15.33
N GLU A 241 11.80 -11.29 14.80
CA GLU A 241 10.92 -10.15 14.53
C GLU A 241 10.49 -10.09 13.06
N TYR A 242 10.67 -11.18 12.31
CA TYR A 242 10.41 -11.20 10.86
C TYR A 242 8.92 -11.32 10.52
N GLU A 243 8.27 -10.16 10.44
CA GLU A 243 6.83 -9.98 10.25
C GLU A 243 6.25 -10.79 9.09
N GLU A 244 6.89 -10.76 7.91
CA GLU A 244 6.41 -11.46 6.71
C GLU A 244 6.35 -12.98 6.93
N ALA A 245 7.28 -13.56 7.70
CA ALA A 245 7.26 -15.00 7.95
C ALA A 245 6.10 -15.40 8.86
N TYR A 246 5.78 -14.62 9.90
CA TYR A 246 4.57 -14.86 10.71
C TYR A 246 3.29 -14.72 9.90
N TYR A 247 3.25 -13.71 9.01
CA TYR A 247 2.11 -13.49 8.13
C TYR A 247 1.82 -14.71 7.24
N TYR A 248 2.80 -15.21 6.47
CA TYR A 248 2.56 -16.38 5.60
C TYR A 248 2.41 -17.68 6.38
N LYS A 249 3.04 -17.81 7.55
CA LYS A 249 2.81 -18.94 8.45
C LYS A 249 1.37 -18.95 8.97
N ALA A 250 0.82 -17.80 9.32
CA ALA A 250 -0.59 -17.66 9.73
C ALA A 250 -1.56 -18.07 8.61
N LEU A 251 -1.30 -17.61 7.38
CA LEU A 251 -2.08 -18.01 6.20
C LEU A 251 -1.94 -19.50 5.89
N SER A 252 -0.74 -20.07 6.03
CA SER A 252 -0.52 -21.50 5.82
C SER A 252 -1.30 -22.35 6.82
N TYR A 253 -1.35 -21.95 8.09
CA TYR A 253 -2.18 -22.62 9.09
C TYR A 253 -3.67 -22.43 8.83
N TYR A 254 -4.08 -21.26 8.34
CA TYR A 254 -5.47 -21.00 7.96
C TYR A 254 -5.91 -21.95 6.84
N ALA A 255 -5.10 -22.10 5.80
CA ALA A 255 -5.36 -23.01 4.68
C ALA A 255 -5.36 -24.50 5.08
N LEU A 256 -4.74 -24.84 6.22
CA LEU A 256 -4.78 -26.17 6.84
C LEU A 256 -5.93 -26.33 7.85
N ASP A 257 -6.87 -25.38 7.91
CA ASP A 257 -7.97 -25.30 8.88
C ASP A 257 -7.52 -25.27 10.36
N ASN A 258 -6.24 -24.94 10.62
CA ASN A 258 -5.70 -24.78 11.96
C ASN A 258 -5.81 -23.33 12.43
N TYR A 259 -7.06 -22.92 12.69
CA TYR A 259 -7.39 -21.52 13.01
C TYR A 259 -6.77 -21.00 14.32
N ARG A 260 -6.48 -21.88 15.29
CA ARG A 260 -5.82 -21.48 16.55
C ARG A 260 -4.37 -21.07 16.32
N GLU A 261 -3.62 -21.88 15.58
CA GLU A 261 -2.23 -21.56 15.22
C GLU A 261 -2.17 -20.38 14.26
N SER A 262 -3.10 -20.30 13.31
CA SER A 262 -3.24 -19.13 12.43
C SER A 262 -3.40 -17.84 13.25
N LEU A 263 -4.38 -17.80 14.15
CA LEU A 263 -4.66 -16.63 14.98
C LEU A 263 -3.53 -16.31 15.95
N TYR A 264 -2.83 -17.32 16.48
CA TYR A 264 -1.62 -17.11 17.27
C TYR A 264 -0.54 -16.36 16.49
N ASN A 265 -0.23 -16.79 15.26
CA ASN A 265 0.79 -16.11 14.45
C ASN A 265 0.35 -14.69 14.05
N PHE A 266 -0.93 -14.45 13.77
CA PHE A 266 -1.45 -13.08 13.59
C PHE A 266 -1.37 -12.23 14.87
N SER A 267 -1.53 -12.82 16.05
CA SER A 267 -1.37 -12.09 17.32
C SER A 267 0.08 -11.69 17.57
N VAL A 268 1.05 -12.53 17.17
CA VAL A 268 2.48 -12.19 17.21
C VAL A 268 2.76 -11.07 16.21
N LEU A 269 2.22 -11.17 14.99
CA LEU A 269 2.34 -10.13 13.97
C LEU A 269 1.85 -8.77 14.46
N SER A 270 0.67 -8.71 15.11
CA SER A 270 0.11 -7.48 15.68
C SER A 270 1.00 -6.85 16.77
N LYS A 271 1.84 -7.65 17.45
CA LYS A 271 2.81 -7.14 18.44
C LYS A 271 4.04 -6.53 17.79
N LEU A 272 4.50 -7.11 16.68
CA LEU A 272 5.66 -6.63 15.93
C LEU A 272 5.29 -5.39 15.11
N ASN A 273 4.13 -5.43 14.45
CA ASN A 273 3.65 -4.39 13.55
C ASN A 273 2.45 -3.64 14.15
N TYR A 274 2.68 -2.40 14.56
CA TYR A 274 1.63 -1.56 15.17
C TYR A 274 0.48 -1.21 14.22
N ASP A 275 0.66 -1.34 12.91
CA ASP A 275 -0.39 -1.03 11.93
C ASP A 275 -1.32 -2.24 11.68
N PHE A 276 -0.97 -3.44 12.13
CA PHE A 276 -1.82 -4.63 11.97
C PHE A 276 -2.90 -4.70 13.06
N SER A 277 -4.16 -4.55 12.65
CA SER A 277 -5.36 -4.60 13.51
C SER A 277 -6.31 -5.73 13.15
N VAL A 278 -7.34 -5.92 13.99
CA VAL A 278 -8.42 -6.90 13.76
C VAL A 278 -9.14 -6.71 12.41
N SER A 279 -9.27 -5.48 11.92
CA SER A 279 -9.91 -5.21 10.64
C SER A 279 -9.08 -5.74 9.46
N ASN A 280 -7.76 -5.57 9.52
CA ASN A 280 -6.82 -6.14 8.54
C ASN A 280 -6.91 -7.66 8.52
N LEU A 281 -6.94 -8.29 9.71
CA LEU A 281 -7.12 -9.74 9.85
C LEU A 281 -8.42 -10.21 9.18
N ILE A 282 -9.55 -9.57 9.47
CA ILE A 282 -10.85 -9.97 8.89
C ILE A 282 -10.82 -9.85 7.37
N ASN A 283 -10.26 -8.78 6.80
CA ASN A 283 -10.15 -8.67 5.35
C ASN A 283 -9.29 -9.77 4.73
N LEU A 284 -8.15 -10.10 5.35
CA LEU A 284 -7.25 -11.15 4.87
C LEU A 284 -7.95 -12.51 4.77
N ILE A 285 -8.65 -12.91 5.82
CA ILE A 285 -9.33 -14.21 5.86
C ILE A 285 -10.63 -14.23 5.05
N THR A 286 -11.17 -13.06 4.70
CA THR A 286 -12.35 -12.94 3.84
C THR A 286 -12.02 -13.31 2.39
N PHE A 287 -10.77 -13.12 1.94
CA PHE A 287 -10.32 -13.44 0.58
C PHE A 287 -10.48 -14.93 0.24
N GLU A 288 -10.19 -15.85 1.17
CA GLU A 288 -10.25 -17.29 0.91
C GLU A 288 -11.67 -17.88 0.97
N LEU A 289 -12.66 -17.08 1.44
CA LEU A 289 -14.09 -17.43 1.46
C LEU A 289 -14.44 -18.78 2.12
N ASN A 290 -13.61 -19.25 3.06
CA ASN A 290 -13.96 -20.36 3.95
C ASN A 290 -14.76 -19.81 5.14
N TYR A 291 -16.08 -19.73 5.00
CA TYR A 291 -16.96 -19.18 6.04
C TYR A 291 -16.85 -19.90 7.38
N ASN A 292 -16.61 -21.22 7.38
CA ASN A 292 -16.38 -21.97 8.61
C ASN A 292 -15.10 -21.50 9.31
N GLY A 293 -14.03 -21.25 8.55
CA GLY A 293 -12.80 -20.67 9.08
C GLY A 293 -12.96 -19.25 9.59
N ILE A 294 -13.67 -18.40 8.85
CA ILE A 294 -13.99 -17.03 9.29
C ILE A 294 -14.74 -17.06 10.62
N LEU A 295 -15.81 -17.87 10.73
CA LEU A 295 -16.58 -18.00 11.97
C LEU A 295 -15.75 -18.59 13.10
N SER A 296 -14.88 -19.55 12.82
CA SER A 296 -13.97 -20.12 13.83
C SER A 296 -13.02 -19.06 14.39
N ILE A 297 -12.43 -18.23 13.54
CA ILE A 297 -11.59 -17.10 13.97
C ILE A 297 -12.38 -16.06 14.74
N ILE A 298 -13.55 -15.66 14.24
CA ILE A 298 -14.44 -14.71 14.92
C ILE A 298 -14.76 -15.19 16.34
N ASN A 299 -15.15 -16.47 16.48
CA ASN A 299 -15.43 -17.05 17.79
C ASN A 299 -14.20 -17.04 18.71
N LEU A 300 -13.01 -17.39 18.19
CA LEU A 300 -11.77 -17.33 18.96
C LEU A 300 -11.41 -15.90 19.42
N LEU A 301 -11.63 -14.90 18.57
CA LEU A 301 -11.41 -13.47 18.89
C LEU A 301 -12.39 -12.92 19.93
N ILE A 302 -13.61 -13.49 19.98
CA ILE A 302 -14.67 -13.09 20.91
C ILE A 302 -14.51 -13.78 22.27
N GLU A 303 -14.24 -15.08 22.28
CA GLU A 303 -14.30 -15.91 23.49
C GLU A 303 -13.00 -15.93 24.28
N ASN A 304 -11.87 -15.56 23.66
CA ASN A 304 -10.56 -15.73 24.25
C ASN A 304 -9.81 -14.41 24.42
N ASN A 305 -9.49 -14.08 25.66
CA ASN A 305 -8.65 -12.93 25.98
C ASN A 305 -7.19 -13.08 25.51
N LEU A 306 -6.76 -14.29 25.11
CA LEU A 306 -5.41 -14.56 24.59
C LEU A 306 -5.07 -13.72 23.34
N TYR A 307 -6.07 -13.29 22.56
CA TYR A 307 -5.86 -12.54 21.32
C TYR A 307 -6.23 -11.06 21.44
N ASN A 308 -6.30 -10.53 22.67
CA ASN A 308 -6.61 -9.11 22.91
C ASN A 308 -5.59 -8.15 22.28
N ASP A 309 -4.36 -8.61 22.01
CA ASP A 309 -3.36 -7.80 21.31
C ASP A 309 -3.83 -7.38 19.92
N ILE A 310 -4.55 -8.24 19.19
CA ILE A 310 -5.10 -7.96 17.86
C ILE A 310 -6.14 -6.82 17.91
N TRP A 311 -6.81 -6.66 19.06
CA TRP A 311 -7.81 -5.63 19.30
C TRP A 311 -7.21 -4.29 19.74
N LYS A 312 -5.93 -4.25 20.12
CA LYS A 312 -5.29 -3.08 20.77
C LYS A 312 -5.37 -1.81 19.91
N ASN A 313 -5.31 -1.97 18.59
CA ASN A 313 -5.28 -0.87 17.63
C ASN A 313 -6.65 -0.61 16.98
N ASP A 314 -7.71 -1.29 17.43
CA ASP A 314 -9.07 -1.01 16.94
C ASP A 314 -9.58 0.31 17.51
N VAL A 315 -9.75 1.30 16.64
CA VAL A 315 -10.09 2.68 17.04
C VAL A 315 -11.47 2.75 17.68
N THR A 316 -12.45 2.03 17.13
CA THR A 316 -13.83 2.03 17.64
C THR A 316 -13.90 1.40 19.02
N LEU A 317 -13.27 0.24 19.20
CA LEU A 317 -13.23 -0.43 20.49
C LEU A 317 -12.48 0.38 21.54
N TYR A 318 -11.35 1.00 21.17
CA TYR A 318 -10.60 1.89 22.05
C TYR A 318 -11.48 3.03 22.58
N ILE A 319 -12.26 3.69 21.71
CA ILE A 319 -13.10 4.83 22.10
C ILE A 319 -14.26 4.38 22.98
N ILE A 320 -14.93 3.28 22.62
CA ILE A 320 -15.99 2.70 23.45
C ILE A 320 -15.46 2.38 24.85
N SER A 321 -14.26 1.81 24.96
CA SER A 321 -13.62 1.49 26.25
C SER A 321 -13.23 2.72 27.08
N LYS A 322 -13.04 3.88 26.44
CA LYS A 322 -12.74 5.15 27.11
C LYS A 322 -13.99 5.89 27.58
N GLU A 323 -15.07 5.85 26.80
CA GLU A 323 -16.32 6.55 27.10
C GLU A 323 -17.21 5.80 28.11
N ILE A 324 -17.00 4.50 28.27
CA ILE A 324 -17.81 3.65 29.14
C ILE A 324 -16.90 2.98 30.16
N GLU A 325 -16.99 3.45 31.41
CA GLU A 325 -16.32 2.81 32.53
C GLU A 325 -16.91 1.40 32.79
N ASN A 326 -16.03 0.41 32.96
CA ASN A 326 -16.37 -0.96 33.38
C ASN A 326 -17.38 -1.69 32.46
N ILE A 327 -17.05 -1.85 31.17
CA ILE A 327 -17.77 -2.75 30.28
C ILE A 327 -17.53 -4.21 30.71
N ASP A 328 -18.60 -4.91 31.08
CA ASP A 328 -18.49 -6.33 31.44
C ASP A 328 -18.24 -7.25 30.24
N ASP A 329 -17.73 -8.46 30.50
CA ASP A 329 -17.33 -9.42 29.47
C ASP A 329 -18.46 -9.79 28.49
N TYR A 330 -19.71 -9.81 28.96
CA TYR A 330 -20.85 -10.12 28.11
C TYR A 330 -21.13 -8.97 27.12
N LEU A 331 -21.12 -7.72 27.58
CA LEU A 331 -21.24 -6.57 26.70
C LEU A 331 -20.05 -6.50 25.73
N MET A 332 -18.84 -6.71 26.22
CA MET A 332 -17.62 -6.71 25.42
C MET A 332 -17.66 -7.78 24.31
N LYS A 333 -18.12 -8.99 24.63
CA LYS A 333 -18.34 -10.07 23.64
C LYS A 333 -19.25 -9.62 22.50
N ASN A 334 -20.39 -9.00 22.80
CA ASN A 334 -21.34 -8.56 21.77
C ASN A 334 -20.85 -7.33 20.99
N ILE A 335 -20.09 -6.42 21.62
CA ILE A 335 -19.42 -5.29 20.94
C ILE A 335 -18.43 -5.81 19.91
N LYS A 336 -17.54 -6.73 20.32
CA LYS A 336 -16.58 -7.39 19.44
C LYS A 336 -17.27 -8.13 18.30
N GLU A 337 -18.35 -8.87 18.60
CA GLU A 337 -19.12 -9.59 17.58
C GLU A 337 -19.68 -8.64 16.51
N ILE A 338 -20.28 -7.52 16.90
CA ILE A 338 -20.78 -6.52 15.93
C ILE A 338 -19.64 -5.99 15.06
N LEU A 339 -18.53 -5.55 15.66
CA LEU A 339 -17.38 -5.01 14.92
C LEU A 339 -16.83 -6.00 13.88
N LEU A 340 -16.66 -7.28 14.24
CA LEU A 340 -16.14 -8.29 13.32
C LEU A 340 -17.08 -8.50 12.12
N PHE A 341 -18.39 -8.52 12.36
CA PHE A 341 -19.37 -8.67 11.29
C PHE A 341 -19.54 -7.40 10.44
N GLU A 342 -19.34 -6.22 11.01
CA GLU A 342 -19.22 -4.97 10.24
C GLU A 342 -17.99 -4.98 9.34
N TYR A 343 -16.82 -5.40 9.86
CA TYR A 343 -15.61 -5.50 9.05
C TYR A 343 -15.76 -6.53 7.93
N LEU A 344 -16.44 -7.65 8.20
CA LEU A 344 -16.78 -8.62 7.16
C LEU A 344 -17.73 -8.02 6.11
N LEU A 345 -18.74 -7.25 6.53
CA LEU A 345 -19.63 -6.54 5.59
C LEU A 345 -18.84 -5.56 4.71
N ILE A 346 -17.98 -4.76 5.31
CA ILE A 346 -17.15 -3.77 4.62
C ILE A 346 -16.21 -4.47 3.61
N ALA A 347 -15.57 -5.57 4.01
CA ALA A 347 -14.72 -6.35 3.12
C ALA A 347 -15.50 -6.94 1.93
N LEU A 348 -16.73 -7.41 2.15
CA LEU A 348 -17.61 -7.88 1.09
C LEU A 348 -18.10 -6.75 0.18
N LEU A 349 -18.38 -5.58 0.72
CA LEU A 349 -18.80 -4.39 -0.04
C LEU A 349 -17.62 -3.66 -0.69
N SER A 350 -16.38 -4.08 -0.46
CA SER A 350 -15.21 -3.53 -1.12
C SER A 350 -15.36 -3.66 -2.64
N PHE A 351 -15.04 -2.58 -3.36
CA PHE A 351 -15.19 -2.46 -4.80
C PHE A 351 -14.45 -3.57 -5.56
N LYS A 352 -13.33 -4.04 -5.00
CA LYS A 352 -12.47 -5.08 -5.57
C LYS A 352 -12.57 -6.43 -4.84
N SER A 353 -13.62 -6.62 -4.04
CA SER A 353 -13.92 -7.91 -3.40
C SER A 353 -13.97 -9.02 -4.44
N GLU A 354 -13.19 -10.10 -4.25
CA GLU A 354 -13.10 -11.18 -5.23
C GLU A 354 -14.46 -11.87 -5.47
N LEU A 355 -15.29 -12.00 -4.42
CA LEU A 355 -16.65 -12.54 -4.51
C LEU A 355 -17.53 -11.68 -5.44
N LEU A 356 -17.35 -10.36 -5.42
CA LEU A 356 -18.02 -9.44 -6.35
C LEU A 356 -17.41 -9.48 -7.75
N CYS A 357 -16.09 -9.46 -7.84
CA CYS A 357 -15.35 -9.38 -9.10
C CYS A 357 -15.52 -10.63 -9.96
N ASN A 358 -15.59 -11.82 -9.37
CA ASN A 358 -15.74 -13.08 -10.10
C ASN A 358 -17.10 -13.21 -10.82
N HIS A 359 -18.09 -12.36 -10.52
CA HIS A 359 -19.42 -12.44 -11.12
C HIS A 359 -19.87 -11.18 -11.86
N TYR A 360 -19.26 -10.01 -11.60
CA TYR A 360 -19.82 -8.72 -12.05
C TYR A 360 -18.83 -7.77 -12.73
N LYS A 361 -17.58 -8.19 -13.01
CA LYS A 361 -16.57 -7.30 -13.59
C LYS A 361 -16.92 -6.86 -15.01
N ASN A 362 -16.94 -5.54 -15.21
CA ASN A 362 -16.83 -4.84 -16.49
C ASN A 362 -16.29 -3.43 -16.16
N GLU A 363 -15.41 -2.88 -16.99
CA GLU A 363 -14.67 -1.62 -16.79
C GLU A 363 -15.53 -0.49 -16.18
N VAL A 364 -15.39 -0.24 -14.88
CA VAL A 364 -16.13 0.82 -14.18
C VAL A 364 -15.31 2.09 -14.24
N SER A 365 -15.81 3.10 -14.96
CA SER A 365 -15.26 4.45 -14.91
C SER A 365 -15.81 5.17 -13.69
N ILE A 366 -14.93 5.61 -12.80
CA ILE A 366 -15.32 6.30 -11.56
C ILE A 366 -15.24 7.80 -11.78
N VAL A 367 -16.34 8.51 -11.49
CA VAL A 367 -16.54 9.89 -11.94
C VAL A 367 -16.77 10.81 -10.73
N HIS A 368 -15.98 11.90 -10.64
CA HIS A 368 -15.92 12.83 -9.51
C HIS A 368 -15.97 14.30 -9.94
N TYR A 369 -16.76 15.17 -9.29
CA TYR A 369 -16.92 16.57 -9.72
C TYR A 369 -16.00 17.56 -9.03
N THR A 370 -15.44 18.48 -9.83
CA THR A 370 -14.70 19.66 -9.38
C THR A 370 -15.14 20.93 -10.12
N SER A 371 -14.79 22.10 -9.59
CA SER A 371 -15.05 23.38 -10.26
C SER A 371 -13.90 23.77 -11.17
N LEU A 372 -14.14 24.61 -12.17
CA LEU A 372 -13.09 25.12 -13.07
C LEU A 372 -11.99 25.87 -12.33
N LYS A 373 -12.37 26.73 -11.38
CA LYS A 373 -11.42 27.49 -10.57
C LYS A 373 -10.51 26.55 -9.75
N THR A 374 -11.07 25.46 -9.25
CA THR A 374 -10.32 24.43 -8.54
C THR A 374 -9.37 23.71 -9.50
N LEU A 375 -9.84 23.24 -10.66
CA LEU A 375 -9.00 22.51 -11.62
C LEU A 375 -7.75 23.30 -12.02
N ASN A 376 -7.88 24.58 -12.36
CA ASN A 376 -6.73 25.41 -12.74
C ASN A 376 -5.69 25.47 -11.61
N SER A 377 -6.14 25.60 -10.36
CA SER A 377 -5.24 25.58 -9.20
C SER A 377 -4.59 24.21 -8.92
N LEU A 378 -5.16 23.10 -9.41
CA LEU A 378 -4.58 21.77 -9.24
C LEU A 378 -3.44 21.53 -10.23
N LEU A 379 -3.56 22.07 -11.45
CA LEU A 379 -2.53 21.96 -12.49
C LEU A 379 -1.35 22.90 -12.24
N ASP A 380 -1.49 23.86 -11.32
CA ASP A 380 -0.42 24.76 -10.88
C ASP A 380 0.29 24.20 -9.64
N ASN A 381 1.60 23.94 -9.77
CA ASN A 381 2.44 23.30 -8.74
C ASN A 381 2.55 24.08 -7.40
N ASN A 382 1.90 25.24 -7.28
CA ASN A 382 2.03 26.15 -6.13
C ASN A 382 0.80 26.14 -5.20
N THR A 383 -0.22 25.32 -5.42
CA THR A 383 -1.45 25.36 -4.61
C THR A 383 -2.06 24.00 -4.21
N ASN A 384 -1.87 23.61 -2.94
CA ASN A 384 -2.44 22.41 -2.29
C ASN A 384 -3.97 22.53 -2.04
N LYS A 385 -4.83 22.31 -3.06
CA LYS A 385 -6.26 22.61 -2.94
C LYS A 385 -7.24 21.64 -3.64
N LEU A 386 -7.05 20.32 -3.54
CA LEU A 386 -8.22 19.43 -3.50
C LEU A 386 -8.44 19.01 -2.05
N ARG A 387 -9.61 19.28 -1.48
CA ARG A 387 -9.88 19.06 -0.05
C ARG A 387 -11.22 18.36 0.13
N ILE A 388 -11.25 17.25 0.85
CA ILE A 388 -12.52 16.73 1.40
C ILE A 388 -12.74 17.38 2.76
N THR A 389 -13.64 18.35 2.90
CA THR A 389 -13.95 18.90 4.23
C THR A 389 -14.75 17.89 5.08
N SER A 390 -14.47 17.84 6.39
CA SER A 390 -15.14 16.94 7.34
C SER A 390 -16.67 16.89 7.25
N ILE A 391 -17.20 15.70 7.56
CA ILE A 391 -18.55 15.15 7.35
C ILE A 391 -19.78 16.01 7.70
N THR A 392 -19.70 16.98 8.61
CA THR A 392 -20.90 17.66 9.12
C THR A 392 -21.68 18.48 8.07
N THR A 393 -21.10 18.71 6.89
CA THR A 393 -21.73 19.46 5.79
C THR A 393 -22.09 18.61 4.58
N ALA A 394 -21.62 17.36 4.51
CA ALA A 394 -21.77 16.50 3.33
C ALA A 394 -22.84 15.41 3.52
N ASN A 395 -23.10 14.99 4.77
CA ASN A 395 -23.93 13.83 5.01
C ASN A 395 -25.41 14.22 5.02
N ASP A 396 -26.25 13.36 4.44
CA ASP A 396 -27.67 13.45 4.74
C ASP A 396 -27.84 13.22 6.24
N ARG A 397 -28.43 14.21 6.92
CA ARG A 397 -28.70 14.17 8.37
C ARG A 397 -29.55 12.96 8.76
N ASN A 398 -30.17 12.29 7.79
CA ASN A 398 -31.01 11.13 7.96
C ASN A 398 -30.28 9.78 7.79
N GLU A 399 -29.03 9.71 7.34
CA GLU A 399 -28.32 8.41 7.14
C GLU A 399 -28.29 7.56 8.43
N GLY A 400 -28.02 8.17 9.58
CA GLY A 400 -28.11 7.47 10.88
C GLY A 400 -29.53 6.99 11.21
N LYS A 401 -30.56 7.75 10.82
CA LYS A 401 -31.97 7.37 11.03
C LYS A 401 -32.41 6.23 10.12
N ILE A 402 -31.84 6.12 8.91
CA ILE A 402 -32.11 5.00 8.02
C ILE A 402 -31.65 3.70 8.68
N LEU A 403 -30.46 3.71 9.27
CA LEU A 403 -29.96 2.56 10.01
C LEU A 403 -30.81 2.25 11.24
N GLU A 404 -31.21 3.26 12.02
CA GLU A 404 -32.18 3.07 13.11
C GLU A 404 -33.50 2.44 12.61
N SER A 405 -34.06 2.90 11.49
CA SER A 405 -35.30 2.36 10.90
C SER A 405 -35.15 0.88 10.54
N ILE A 406 -34.02 0.51 9.90
CA ILE A 406 -33.71 -0.89 9.58
C ILE A 406 -33.72 -1.76 10.84
N PHE A 407 -33.01 -1.36 11.88
CA PHE A 407 -32.91 -2.14 13.11
C PHE A 407 -34.25 -2.23 13.84
N ASN A 408 -34.95 -1.09 13.99
CA ASN A 408 -36.23 -1.01 14.68
C ASN A 408 -37.30 -1.85 13.99
N ARG A 409 -37.33 -1.85 12.65
CA ARG A 409 -38.26 -2.68 11.87
C ARG A 409 -37.99 -4.17 12.02
N ASN A 410 -36.76 -4.56 12.33
CA ASN A 410 -36.35 -5.94 12.55
C ASN A 410 -36.28 -6.31 14.05
N ASN A 411 -37.07 -5.63 14.87
CA ASN A 411 -37.23 -5.84 16.32
C ASN A 411 -35.95 -5.64 17.14
N VAL A 412 -35.05 -4.77 16.68
CA VAL A 412 -33.84 -4.38 17.42
C VAL A 412 -33.92 -2.90 17.75
N ASN A 413 -34.26 -2.55 18.99
CA ASN A 413 -34.43 -1.15 19.38
C ASN A 413 -33.07 -0.47 19.57
N ILE A 414 -32.62 0.33 18.61
CA ILE A 414 -31.38 1.11 18.71
C ILE A 414 -31.65 2.61 18.61
N LYS A 415 -30.71 3.38 19.14
CA LYS A 415 -30.69 4.84 18.99
C LYS A 415 -29.25 5.31 18.78
N ILE A 416 -29.00 5.90 17.63
CA ILE A 416 -27.74 6.50 17.20
C ILE A 416 -27.84 8.00 17.51
N VAL A 417 -27.10 8.43 18.51
CA VAL A 417 -26.98 9.85 18.86
C VAL A 417 -25.90 10.47 17.97
N ASN A 418 -26.24 11.54 17.24
CA ASN A 418 -25.24 12.38 16.58
C ASN A 418 -24.51 13.19 17.64
N ASP A 419 -23.45 12.62 18.23
CA ASP A 419 -22.65 13.34 19.20
C ASP A 419 -21.57 14.15 18.47
N ASN A 420 -21.62 15.47 18.59
CA ASN A 420 -20.59 16.40 18.10
C ASN A 420 -19.31 16.34 18.96
N LYS A 421 -19.09 15.24 19.70
CA LYS A 421 -18.02 15.11 20.69
C LYS A 421 -16.89 14.24 20.15
N ASN A 422 -15.71 14.85 20.21
CA ASN A 422 -14.43 14.49 19.61
C ASN A 422 -14.00 13.02 19.79
N ASN A 423 -13.60 12.37 18.68
CA ASN A 423 -12.27 11.75 18.46
C ASN A 423 -12.25 10.90 17.18
N LEU A 424 -13.41 10.40 16.72
CA LEU A 424 -13.55 9.82 15.38
C LEU A 424 -13.97 10.88 14.39
N ILE A 425 -13.25 10.95 13.28
CA ILE A 425 -13.72 11.66 12.10
C ILE A 425 -13.88 10.62 11.02
N SER A 426 -15.13 10.41 10.62
CA SER A 426 -15.39 9.78 9.35
C SER A 426 -15.21 10.84 8.25
N PHE A 427 -14.45 10.51 7.22
CA PHE A 427 -14.42 11.24 5.96
C PHE A 427 -15.09 10.39 4.90
N GLN A 428 -16.07 10.97 4.20
CA GLN A 428 -16.68 10.32 3.05
C GLN A 428 -16.55 11.15 1.78
N THR A 429 -16.32 10.45 0.68
CA THR A 429 -16.53 10.97 -0.68
C THR A 429 -17.29 9.92 -1.46
N SER A 430 -18.27 10.39 -2.24
CA SER A 430 -19.01 9.50 -3.12
C SER A 430 -18.52 9.68 -4.56
N PHE A 431 -18.49 8.56 -5.26
CA PHE A 431 -18.12 8.45 -6.65
C PHE A 431 -19.31 7.87 -7.39
N SER A 432 -19.68 8.51 -8.49
CA SER A 432 -20.70 7.92 -9.37
C SER A 432 -20.02 7.03 -10.40
N ARG A 433 -20.69 5.92 -10.68
CA ARG A 433 -20.34 5.01 -11.78
C ARG A 433 -20.84 5.52 -13.12
N ASN A 434 -21.83 6.41 -13.11
CA ASN A 434 -22.54 6.86 -14.30
C ASN A 434 -22.00 8.22 -14.74
N LYS A 435 -21.29 8.23 -15.88
CA LYS A 435 -20.67 9.44 -16.48
C LYS A 435 -21.60 10.66 -16.59
N ASP A 436 -22.90 10.43 -16.79
CA ASP A 436 -23.90 11.46 -17.05
C ASP A 436 -25.08 11.45 -16.05
N SER A 437 -24.96 10.83 -14.87
CA SER A 437 -26.10 10.76 -13.94
C SER A 437 -26.41 12.13 -13.30
N LEU A 438 -27.68 12.53 -13.23
CA LEU A 438 -28.14 13.76 -12.54
C LEU A 438 -28.00 13.71 -11.01
N THR A 439 -27.47 12.59 -10.52
CA THR A 439 -27.54 12.12 -9.14
C THR A 439 -26.14 11.86 -8.62
N MET A 440 -25.37 12.94 -8.45
CA MET A 440 -23.94 12.87 -8.16
C MET A 440 -23.60 13.75 -6.96
N PHE A 441 -22.84 13.19 -6.02
CA PHE A 441 -22.24 13.92 -4.91
C PHE A 441 -21.01 14.73 -5.37
N ARG A 442 -20.80 15.90 -4.77
CA ARG A 442 -20.04 17.01 -5.37
C ARG A 442 -18.96 17.51 -4.41
N LEU A 443 -17.77 17.84 -4.90
CA LEU A 443 -16.93 18.81 -4.18
C LEU A 443 -17.50 20.20 -4.42
N TYR A 444 -18.01 20.80 -3.35
CA TYR A 444 -18.59 22.13 -3.39
C TYR A 444 -17.51 23.21 -3.50
N GLY A 445 -17.30 23.72 -4.71
CA GLY A 445 -16.75 25.06 -4.89
C GLY A 445 -17.87 26.09 -4.68
N LYS A 446 -17.93 26.71 -3.49
CA LYS A 446 -18.80 27.88 -3.27
C LYS A 446 -18.04 29.14 -3.64
N ASP A 447 -18.50 29.83 -4.67
CA ASP A 447 -18.17 31.24 -4.88
C ASP A 447 -19.41 32.07 -4.57
N LYS A 448 -19.27 33.02 -3.63
CA LYS A 448 -20.39 33.86 -3.14
C LYS A 448 -21.67 33.08 -2.82
N ASN A 449 -21.55 31.94 -2.13
CA ASN A 449 -22.64 31.04 -1.73
C ASN A 449 -23.40 30.33 -2.87
N THR A 450 -22.98 30.47 -4.12
CA THR A 450 -23.51 29.68 -5.23
C THR A 450 -22.69 28.40 -5.41
N GLU A 451 -23.36 27.26 -5.49
CA GLU A 451 -22.71 25.98 -5.78
C GLU A 451 -22.33 25.93 -7.25
N SER A 452 -21.02 25.92 -7.53
CA SER A 452 -20.51 25.77 -8.88
C SER A 452 -19.96 24.34 -9.06
N THR A 453 -20.66 23.54 -9.86
CA THR A 453 -20.18 22.26 -10.38
C THR A 453 -20.11 22.39 -11.89
N GLY A 454 -18.99 22.02 -12.50
CA GLY A 454 -18.81 22.23 -13.94
C GLY A 454 -17.81 21.30 -14.60
N ILE A 455 -16.95 20.64 -13.83
CA ILE A 455 -15.94 19.70 -14.35
C ILE A 455 -16.07 18.37 -13.63
N CYS A 456 -15.82 17.29 -14.36
CA CYS A 456 -15.78 15.94 -13.84
C CYS A 456 -14.45 15.27 -14.14
N LEU A 457 -13.85 14.61 -13.16
CA LEU A 457 -12.66 13.78 -13.30
C LEU A 457 -13.09 12.32 -13.35
N VAL A 458 -12.60 11.60 -14.35
CA VAL A 458 -12.73 10.14 -14.47
C VAL A 458 -11.44 9.51 -13.99
N LEU A 459 -11.53 8.68 -12.95
CA LEU A 459 -10.38 8.02 -12.34
C LEU A 459 -10.15 6.63 -12.94
N ASP A 460 -8.87 6.27 -13.00
CA ASP A 460 -8.39 4.92 -13.26
C ASP A 460 -8.71 4.02 -12.06
N GLU A 461 -9.14 2.79 -12.33
CA GLU A 461 -9.43 1.78 -11.31
C GLU A 461 -8.21 1.47 -10.44
N SER A 462 -7.01 1.61 -11.01
CA SER A 462 -5.72 1.39 -10.35
C SER A 462 -5.40 2.38 -9.22
N TYR A 463 -6.12 3.50 -9.12
CA TYR A 463 -6.05 4.42 -7.96
C TYR A 463 -6.62 3.78 -6.70
N PHE A 464 -7.56 2.87 -6.85
CA PHE A 464 -8.27 2.30 -5.72
C PHE A 464 -7.61 0.99 -5.28
N ASP A 465 -7.50 0.82 -3.96
CA ASP A 465 -6.87 -0.37 -3.39
C ASP A 465 -7.87 -1.54 -3.30
N ASP A 466 -7.36 -2.76 -3.41
CA ASP A 466 -8.10 -4.00 -3.16
C ASP A 466 -8.35 -4.20 -1.65
N ASN A 467 -7.58 -3.50 -0.80
CA ASN A 467 -7.60 -3.66 0.64
C ASN A 467 -8.44 -2.57 1.35
N PRO A 468 -9.62 -2.90 1.90
CA PRO A 468 -10.49 -1.96 2.61
C PRO A 468 -9.88 -1.30 3.86
N PHE A 469 -8.97 -1.96 4.57
CA PHE A 469 -8.48 -1.48 5.88
C PHE A 469 -7.02 -1.03 5.89
N GLY A 470 -6.39 -0.91 4.71
CA GLY A 470 -4.99 -0.55 4.58
C GLY A 470 -4.01 -1.67 4.95
N ASN A 471 -2.76 -1.50 4.52
CA ASN A 471 -1.55 -2.30 4.77
C ASN A 471 -1.75 -3.81 5.03
N ILE A 472 -1.82 -4.59 3.96
CA ILE A 472 -1.30 -5.96 4.00
C ILE A 472 0.20 -5.80 3.91
N ILE A 473 0.97 -6.42 4.82
CA ILE A 473 2.44 -6.42 4.75
C ILE A 473 2.81 -6.96 3.37
N PRO A 474 3.27 -6.09 2.44
CA PRO A 474 3.68 -6.60 1.15
C PRO A 474 4.95 -7.41 1.43
N VAL A 475 4.97 -8.68 1.06
CA VAL A 475 6.27 -9.35 0.93
C VAL A 475 7.05 -8.48 -0.03
N ASN A 476 8.21 -8.01 0.41
CA ASN A 476 9.13 -7.32 -0.45
C ASN A 476 9.69 -8.33 -1.47
N MET A 477 8.87 -8.70 -2.47
CA MET A 477 9.22 -9.52 -3.63
C MET A 477 9.88 -8.66 -4.69
N ASN A 478 10.69 -7.67 -4.27
CA ASN A 478 11.52 -6.90 -5.17
C ASN A 478 12.92 -7.53 -5.18
N PRO A 479 13.57 -7.62 -6.36
CA PRO A 479 14.97 -7.93 -6.45
C PRO A 479 15.74 -7.00 -5.51
N ARG A 480 16.70 -7.53 -4.77
CA ARG A 480 17.58 -6.66 -4.00
C ARG A 480 18.47 -5.90 -5.00
N TYR A 481 18.26 -4.60 -5.12
CA TYR A 481 19.28 -3.63 -5.49
C TYR A 481 20.30 -3.62 -4.33
N LEU A 482 21.60 -3.57 -4.62
CA LEU A 482 22.70 -3.92 -3.70
C LEU A 482 22.52 -3.62 -2.19
N ASP A 483 23.14 -4.47 -1.39
CA ASP A 483 23.08 -4.61 0.08
C ASP A 483 23.11 -3.27 0.84
N MET A 484 21.93 -2.71 1.19
CA MET A 484 21.70 -2.00 2.47
C MET A 484 20.29 -1.44 2.67
N LYS A 485 19.69 -1.79 3.83
CA LYS A 485 18.56 -1.15 4.53
C LYS A 485 17.44 -0.61 3.62
N ASN A 486 16.28 -1.23 3.59
CA ASN A 486 15.26 -0.93 4.62
C ASN A 486 15.49 0.41 5.34
N SER A 487 15.39 1.53 4.61
CA SER A 487 14.85 2.80 5.13
C SER A 487 14.53 3.87 4.08
N TYR A 488 14.97 3.75 2.81
CA TYR A 488 14.64 4.79 1.80
C TYR A 488 13.93 4.28 0.55
N ILE A 489 14.26 3.10 0.02
CA ILE A 489 13.50 2.51 -1.11
C ILE A 489 12.14 1.96 -0.65
N ASN A 490 11.98 1.77 0.65
CA ASN A 490 10.69 1.45 1.28
C ASN A 490 9.89 2.69 1.67
N ASN A 491 10.33 3.93 1.40
CA ASN A 491 9.44 5.07 1.59
C ASN A 491 8.78 5.45 0.28
N GLU A 492 9.46 5.62 -0.86
CA GLU A 492 8.74 5.96 -2.11
C GLU A 492 7.82 4.83 -2.64
N TYR A 493 8.26 3.56 -2.63
CA TYR A 493 7.40 2.44 -3.07
C TYR A 493 6.33 2.05 -2.03
N LYS A 494 6.58 2.27 -0.72
CA LYS A 494 5.50 2.12 0.27
C LYS A 494 4.57 3.33 0.26
N GLU A 495 5.06 4.56 0.05
CA GLU A 495 4.28 5.81 -0.13
C GLU A 495 3.34 5.69 -1.33
N ASN A 496 3.79 5.10 -2.44
CA ASN A 496 2.89 4.85 -3.59
C ASN A 496 1.78 3.84 -3.27
N TYR A 497 1.98 2.90 -2.35
CA TYR A 497 0.90 2.04 -1.82
C TYR A 497 0.00 2.81 -0.83
N TYR A 498 0.57 3.68 0.01
CA TYR A 498 -0.14 4.44 1.05
C TYR A 498 -1.10 5.51 0.49
N ASN A 499 -1.00 5.85 -0.80
CA ASN A 499 -1.87 6.85 -1.43
C ASN A 499 -3.15 6.30 -2.06
N LYS A 500 -3.26 4.98 -2.25
CA LYS A 500 -4.48 4.38 -2.80
C LYS A 500 -5.59 4.35 -1.76
N LYS A 501 -6.83 4.52 -2.20
CA LYS A 501 -8.00 4.53 -1.29
C LYS A 501 -8.96 3.41 -1.62
N SER A 502 -9.59 2.85 -0.60
CA SER A 502 -10.55 1.76 -0.77
C SER A 502 -11.93 2.32 -1.08
N LEU A 503 -12.64 1.65 -1.99
CA LEU A 503 -14.01 2.01 -2.35
C LEU A 503 -14.99 0.94 -1.89
N TYR A 504 -16.19 1.39 -1.55
CA TYR A 504 -17.25 0.55 -1.04
C TYR A 504 -18.55 0.77 -1.78
N TRP A 505 -19.25 -0.31 -2.05
CA TRP A 505 -20.59 -0.26 -2.59
C TRP A 505 -21.60 0.23 -1.56
N VAL A 506 -22.46 1.16 -2.00
CA VAL A 506 -23.61 1.62 -1.20
C VAL A 506 -24.76 0.62 -1.32
N LEU A 507 -25.38 0.31 -0.19
CA LEU A 507 -26.64 -0.40 -0.08
C LEU A 507 -27.80 0.59 -0.01
N TYR A 508 -28.88 0.32 -0.73
CA TYR A 508 -30.05 1.19 -0.76
C TYR A 508 -31.22 0.55 -0.02
N TYR A 509 -31.69 1.17 1.05
CA TYR A 509 -32.79 0.66 1.86
C TYR A 509 -34.14 1.11 1.32
N ASN A 510 -34.97 0.12 0.94
CA ASN A 510 -36.39 0.27 0.66
C ASN A 510 -37.18 0.09 1.97
N GLU A 511 -37.61 1.21 2.53
CA GLU A 511 -38.38 1.27 3.78
C GLU A 511 -39.83 0.80 3.62
N HIS A 512 -40.35 0.61 2.40
CA HIS A 512 -41.67 0.01 2.24
C HIS A 512 -41.63 -1.52 2.30
N LYS A 513 -40.59 -2.13 1.72
CA LYS A 513 -40.45 -3.59 1.53
C LYS A 513 -39.48 -4.25 2.51
N ASN A 514 -38.83 -3.51 3.40
CA ASN A 514 -37.80 -4.01 4.33
C ASN A 514 -36.64 -4.69 3.59
N GLN A 515 -36.14 -4.04 2.53
CA GLN A 515 -35.16 -4.63 1.62
C GLN A 515 -33.95 -3.73 1.48
N LEU A 516 -32.75 -4.33 1.51
CA LEU A 516 -31.54 -3.68 1.03
C LEU A 516 -31.36 -4.06 -0.44
N VAL A 517 -31.18 -3.05 -1.28
CA VAL A 517 -30.94 -3.19 -2.70
C VAL A 517 -29.48 -2.88 -2.96
N PHE A 518 -28.80 -3.85 -3.56
CA PHE A 518 -27.38 -3.82 -3.84
C PHE A 518 -27.17 -4.01 -5.34
N ASN A 519 -26.45 -3.11 -6.01
CA ASN A 519 -26.25 -3.22 -7.47
C ASN A 519 -24.77 -3.13 -7.86
N PRO A 520 -24.03 -4.25 -7.76
CA PRO A 520 -22.63 -4.31 -8.18
C PRO A 520 -22.45 -4.46 -9.70
N THR A 521 -23.54 -4.49 -10.49
CA THR A 521 -23.49 -4.83 -11.92
C THR A 521 -23.55 -3.58 -12.78
N ASN A 522 -23.14 -3.68 -14.06
CA ASN A 522 -23.29 -2.58 -15.03
C ASN A 522 -24.76 -2.33 -15.45
N SER A 523 -25.69 -3.20 -15.07
CA SER A 523 -27.10 -3.02 -15.39
C SER A 523 -27.85 -2.40 -14.22
N LYS A 524 -28.60 -1.32 -14.47
CA LYS A 524 -29.54 -0.77 -13.48
C LYS A 524 -30.66 -1.76 -13.09
N TYR A 525 -30.87 -2.80 -13.90
CA TYR A 525 -31.96 -3.77 -13.73
C TYR A 525 -31.53 -5.09 -13.07
N LYS A 526 -30.23 -5.31 -12.84
CA LYS A 526 -29.72 -6.50 -12.15
C LYS A 526 -29.26 -6.15 -10.74
N SER A 527 -30.20 -5.79 -9.87
CA SER A 527 -29.93 -5.63 -8.45
C SER A 527 -30.03 -6.95 -7.70
N ILE A 528 -29.17 -7.10 -6.70
CA ILE A 528 -29.27 -8.07 -5.63
C ILE A 528 -30.22 -7.47 -4.60
N ILE A 529 -31.25 -8.23 -4.21
CA ILE A 529 -32.26 -7.78 -3.25
C ILE A 529 -32.12 -8.63 -1.99
N ILE A 530 -31.71 -7.99 -0.91
CA ILE A 530 -31.55 -8.59 0.41
C ILE A 530 -32.83 -8.30 1.19
N ASN A 531 -33.71 -9.29 1.27
CA ASN A 531 -34.92 -9.19 2.10
C ASN A 531 -34.55 -9.38 3.59
N LEU A 532 -34.88 -8.40 4.42
CA LEU A 532 -34.65 -8.44 5.87
C LEU A 532 -35.83 -9.05 6.63
N ASP A 533 -36.97 -9.30 5.98
CA ASP A 533 -38.06 -10.05 6.59
C ASP A 533 -37.61 -11.48 6.92
N ASN A 534 -37.95 -11.95 8.13
CA ASN A 534 -37.54 -13.26 8.65
C ASN A 534 -36.02 -13.48 8.72
N ILE A 535 -35.21 -12.42 8.83
CA ILE A 535 -33.74 -12.51 8.82
C ILE A 535 -33.15 -13.49 9.83
N TYR A 536 -33.82 -13.73 10.96
CA TYR A 536 -33.38 -14.69 11.99
C TYR A 536 -33.42 -16.16 11.53
N LYS A 537 -34.03 -16.47 10.37
CA LYS A 537 -33.98 -17.81 9.74
C LYS A 537 -32.83 -17.95 8.74
N ALA A 538 -32.06 -16.89 8.48
CA ALA A 538 -30.96 -16.95 7.52
C ALA A 538 -29.82 -17.83 8.05
N GLU A 539 -29.51 -18.90 7.33
CA GLU A 539 -28.39 -19.81 7.66
C GLU A 539 -27.35 -19.75 6.56
N LEU A 540 -26.10 -20.01 6.94
CA LEU A 540 -24.96 -20.00 6.04
C LEU A 540 -24.44 -21.43 5.87
N LYS A 541 -24.29 -21.87 4.62
CA LYS A 541 -23.66 -23.16 4.29
C LYS A 541 -22.14 -23.01 4.24
N GLU A 542 -21.43 -24.11 4.46
CA GLU A 542 -19.96 -24.17 4.50
C GLU A 542 -19.26 -23.55 3.28
N LYS A 543 -19.84 -23.69 2.08
CA LYS A 543 -19.30 -23.13 0.82
C LYS A 543 -20.32 -22.24 0.12
N GLU A 544 -21.02 -21.41 0.88
CA GLU A 544 -21.99 -20.48 0.31
C GLU A 544 -21.28 -19.47 -0.60
N LYS A 545 -21.78 -19.23 -1.81
CA LYS A 545 -21.23 -18.21 -2.74
C LYS A 545 -22.25 -17.14 -3.08
N ASN A 546 -23.50 -17.31 -2.64
CA ASN A 546 -24.54 -16.32 -2.83
C ASN A 546 -24.36 -15.18 -1.84
N ILE A 547 -23.87 -14.06 -2.35
CA ILE A 547 -23.65 -12.84 -1.58
C ILE A 547 -24.90 -12.32 -0.86
N GLU A 548 -26.10 -12.56 -1.39
CA GLU A 548 -27.35 -12.22 -0.72
C GLU A 548 -27.48 -12.97 0.61
N VAL A 549 -27.21 -14.28 0.60
CA VAL A 549 -27.28 -15.15 1.78
C VAL A 549 -26.24 -14.73 2.81
N VAL A 550 -25.03 -14.41 2.35
CA VAL A 550 -23.93 -13.96 3.21
C VAL A 550 -24.28 -12.64 3.89
N ILE A 551 -24.75 -11.64 3.14
CA ILE A 551 -25.14 -10.35 3.71
C ILE A 551 -26.32 -10.53 4.68
N LYS A 552 -27.33 -11.34 4.36
CA LYS A 552 -28.42 -11.67 5.28
C LYS A 552 -27.91 -12.25 6.60
N PHE A 553 -26.98 -13.19 6.52
CA PHE A 553 -26.38 -13.82 7.69
C PHE A 553 -25.58 -12.82 8.55
N ILE A 554 -24.85 -11.90 7.92
CA ILE A 554 -24.11 -10.84 8.62
C ILE A 554 -25.08 -9.92 9.38
N PHE A 555 -26.13 -9.42 8.71
CA PHE A 555 -27.14 -8.57 9.37
C PHE A 555 -27.86 -9.33 10.50
N ARG A 556 -28.17 -10.62 10.31
CA ARG A 556 -28.70 -11.47 11.38
C ARG A 556 -27.79 -11.45 12.61
N LYS A 557 -26.49 -11.67 12.43
CA LYS A 557 -25.52 -11.69 13.54
C LYS A 557 -25.40 -10.36 14.26
N ILE A 558 -25.35 -9.26 13.49
CA ILE A 558 -25.37 -7.91 14.04
C ILE A 558 -26.65 -7.65 14.86
N PHE A 559 -27.82 -8.09 14.37
CA PHE A 559 -29.10 -7.96 15.08
C PHE A 559 -29.15 -8.81 16.35
N GLU A 560 -28.67 -10.06 16.31
CA GLU A 560 -28.57 -10.95 17.49
C GLU A 560 -27.71 -10.30 18.59
N ALA A 561 -26.51 -9.85 18.26
CA ALA A 561 -25.59 -9.21 19.21
C ALA A 561 -26.13 -7.87 19.73
N SER A 562 -26.77 -7.07 18.86
CA SER A 562 -27.40 -5.80 19.26
C SER A 562 -28.57 -6.02 20.23
N ASN A 563 -29.37 -7.07 20.02
CA ASN A 563 -30.43 -7.47 20.95
C ASN A 563 -29.86 -7.91 22.30
N ASN A 564 -28.72 -8.60 22.31
CA ASN A 564 -28.05 -8.98 23.55
C ASN A 564 -27.55 -7.76 24.33
N ILE A 565 -27.00 -6.74 23.65
CA ILE A 565 -26.66 -5.45 24.27
C ILE A 565 -27.91 -4.80 24.85
N ASN A 566 -29.01 -4.76 24.09
CA ASN A 566 -30.30 -4.20 24.54
C ASN A 566 -30.85 -4.85 25.82
N LYS A 567 -30.65 -6.16 25.99
CA LYS A 567 -31.11 -6.90 27.18
C LYS A 567 -30.32 -6.53 28.45
N LYS A 568 -29.06 -6.10 28.32
CA LYS A 568 -28.15 -5.94 29.47
C LYS A 568 -27.76 -4.48 29.75
N ALA A 569 -27.49 -3.67 28.73
CA ALA A 569 -27.01 -2.31 28.92
C ALA A 569 -28.15 -1.31 29.19
N LYS A 570 -27.90 -0.39 30.12
CA LYS A 570 -28.80 0.74 30.41
C LYS A 570 -28.93 1.65 29.19
N ASN A 571 -30.07 2.34 29.04
CA ASN A 571 -30.38 3.19 27.87
C ASN A 571 -29.27 4.19 27.49
N LYS A 572 -28.66 4.87 28.47
CA LYS A 572 -27.57 5.81 28.19
C LYS A 572 -26.33 5.11 27.62
N VAL A 573 -25.96 3.97 28.20
CA VAL A 573 -24.77 3.19 27.83
C VAL A 573 -24.95 2.59 26.44
N LYS A 574 -26.09 1.92 26.18
CA LYS A 574 -26.34 1.31 24.86
C LYS A 574 -26.40 2.34 23.74
N ASN A 575 -26.92 3.55 23.98
CA ASN A 575 -26.92 4.61 22.97
C ASN A 575 -25.51 5.05 22.61
N ILE A 576 -24.61 5.17 23.60
CA ILE A 576 -23.18 5.47 23.36
C ILE A 576 -22.53 4.34 22.55
N ILE A 577 -22.76 3.08 22.94
CA ILE A 577 -22.24 1.91 22.22
C ILE A 577 -22.68 1.92 20.76
N PHE A 578 -23.99 2.01 20.50
CA PHE A 578 -24.53 1.97 19.14
C PHE A 578 -24.12 3.18 18.30
N SER A 579 -23.94 4.36 18.90
CA SER A 579 -23.41 5.53 18.21
C SER A 579 -22.02 5.29 17.62
N TYR A 580 -21.12 4.63 18.37
CA TYR A 580 -19.75 4.38 17.89
C TYR A 580 -19.64 3.14 17.02
N LEU A 581 -20.34 2.05 17.37
CA LEU A 581 -20.30 0.80 16.60
C LEU A 581 -20.70 1.05 15.15
N PHE A 582 -21.84 1.69 14.93
CA PHE A 582 -22.42 1.77 13.59
C PHE A 582 -21.84 2.86 12.68
N GLU A 583 -20.75 3.54 13.08
CA GLU A 583 -20.04 4.50 12.20
C GLU A 583 -19.55 3.85 10.91
N ASN A 584 -19.14 2.58 10.99
CA ASN A 584 -18.69 1.74 9.87
C ASN A 584 -19.78 1.53 8.79
N MET A 585 -21.03 1.30 9.21
CA MET A 585 -22.12 0.92 8.29
C MET A 585 -23.07 2.06 7.95
N ARG A 586 -23.28 3.04 8.84
CA ARG A 586 -24.29 4.10 8.66
C ARG A 586 -24.09 4.90 7.38
N TYR A 587 -22.83 4.99 6.90
CA TYR A 587 -22.48 5.71 5.68
C TYR A 587 -22.42 4.83 4.44
N LEU A 588 -22.65 3.52 4.56
CA LEU A 588 -22.79 2.60 3.42
C LEU A 588 -24.25 2.35 3.07
N ILE A 589 -25.20 2.90 3.81
CA ILE A 589 -26.63 2.65 3.61
C ILE A 589 -27.36 3.97 3.31
N LYS A 590 -28.01 4.04 2.15
CA LYS A 590 -28.80 5.21 1.70
C LYS A 590 -30.27 4.86 1.51
N HIS A 591 -31.10 5.88 1.38
CA HIS A 591 -32.52 5.71 1.05
C HIS A 591 -32.69 5.26 -0.41
N GLU A 592 -33.68 4.41 -0.69
CA GLU A 592 -33.93 3.86 -2.03
C GLU A 592 -34.20 4.89 -3.13
N ALA A 593 -34.64 6.10 -2.78
CA ALA A 593 -34.83 7.20 -3.73
C ALA A 593 -33.55 7.54 -4.51
N PHE A 594 -32.39 7.16 -3.98
CA PHE A 594 -31.07 7.34 -4.57
C PHE A 594 -30.55 6.06 -5.26
N PHE A 595 -31.37 5.03 -5.44
CA PHE A 595 -30.92 3.78 -6.04
C PHE A 595 -30.36 3.97 -7.47
N GLU A 596 -30.91 4.91 -8.24
CA GLU A 596 -30.46 5.21 -9.59
C GLU A 596 -29.06 5.86 -9.67
N GLU A 597 -28.57 6.38 -8.53
CA GLU A 597 -27.27 7.05 -8.43
C GLU A 597 -26.10 6.06 -8.60
N GLN A 598 -26.27 4.81 -8.15
CA GLN A 598 -25.26 3.74 -8.18
C GLN A 598 -23.89 4.20 -7.66
N GLU A 599 -23.86 4.59 -6.39
CA GLU A 599 -22.68 5.20 -5.74
C GLU A 599 -21.67 4.18 -5.20
N LEU A 600 -20.41 4.59 -5.25
CA LEU A 600 -19.31 4.03 -4.48
C LEU A 600 -18.84 5.07 -3.46
N ARG A 601 -18.44 4.66 -2.25
CA ARG A 601 -17.95 5.57 -1.21
C ARG A 601 -16.55 5.19 -0.75
N ILE A 602 -15.71 6.20 -0.49
CA ILE A 602 -14.56 6.02 0.40
C ILE A 602 -15.08 6.30 1.80
N ILE A 603 -14.80 5.41 2.74
CA ILE A 603 -15.01 5.62 4.17
C ILE A 603 -13.65 5.55 4.83
N SER A 604 -13.29 6.62 5.54
CA SER A 604 -12.09 6.64 6.36
C SER A 604 -12.48 7.05 7.76
N ILE A 605 -12.44 6.09 8.68
CA ILE A 605 -12.65 6.33 10.11
C ILE A 605 -11.26 6.50 10.72
N ASN A 606 -10.91 7.76 10.97
CA ASN A 606 -9.59 8.11 11.46
C ASN A 606 -9.69 8.83 12.80
N ASN A 607 -8.63 8.66 13.59
CA ASN A 607 -8.33 9.60 14.67
C ASN A 607 -8.03 10.97 14.07
N ILE A 608 -8.43 12.05 14.74
CA ILE A 608 -8.16 13.45 14.34
C ILE A 608 -6.68 13.74 14.12
N ASP A 609 -5.79 13.00 14.77
CA ASP A 609 -4.33 13.14 14.65
C ASP A 609 -3.71 12.29 13.53
N SER A 610 -4.52 11.61 12.69
CA SER A 610 -4.02 10.85 11.54
C SER A 610 -3.25 11.73 10.56
N GLN A 611 -2.12 11.24 10.04
CA GLN A 611 -1.28 11.97 9.10
C GLN A 611 -2.00 12.27 7.77
N ASP A 612 -2.97 11.44 7.39
CA ASP A 612 -3.84 11.62 6.22
C ASP A 612 -4.81 12.81 6.36
N ILE A 613 -5.02 13.30 7.59
CA ILE A 613 -5.93 14.40 7.90
C ILE A 613 -5.14 15.70 8.02
N LYS A 614 -5.32 16.59 7.04
CA LYS A 614 -4.76 17.94 7.06
C LYS A 614 -5.72 18.92 7.74
N ARG A 615 -5.17 19.91 8.43
CA ARG A 615 -5.91 20.99 9.08
C ARG A 615 -5.71 22.30 8.34
N ASP A 616 -6.80 22.95 7.96
CA ASP A 616 -6.75 24.33 7.47
C ASP A 616 -6.92 25.31 8.65
N LEU A 617 -5.84 26.01 8.99
CA LEU A 617 -5.81 26.99 10.07
C LEU A 617 -6.71 28.22 9.80
N ARG A 618 -6.92 28.59 8.52
CA ARG A 618 -7.73 29.76 8.13
C ARG A 618 -9.21 29.45 8.21
N THR A 619 -9.63 28.30 7.69
CA THR A 619 -11.06 27.91 7.68
C THR A 619 -11.48 27.10 8.91
N LYS A 620 -10.51 26.67 9.73
CA LYS A 620 -10.69 25.76 10.88
C LYS A 620 -11.39 24.46 10.51
N ARG A 621 -11.13 23.94 9.30
CA ARG A 621 -11.70 22.67 8.79
C ARG A 621 -10.62 21.61 8.62
N LEU A 622 -11.01 20.35 8.80
CA LEU A 622 -10.17 19.18 8.53
C LEU A 622 -10.43 18.67 7.12
N TYR A 623 -9.40 18.16 6.44
CA TYR A 623 -9.51 17.63 5.10
C TYR A 623 -8.46 16.59 4.68
N MET A 624 -8.83 15.75 3.70
CA MET A 624 -7.88 14.93 2.94
C MET A 624 -7.46 15.64 1.65
N ASP A 625 -6.18 15.55 1.30
CA ASP A 625 -5.59 16.18 0.11
C ASP A 625 -5.51 15.18 -1.05
N TYR A 626 -6.03 15.57 -2.21
CA TYR A 626 -6.06 14.73 -3.41
C TYR A 626 -5.33 15.42 -4.58
N THR A 627 -4.52 16.44 -4.30
CA THR A 627 -3.66 17.05 -5.34
C THR A 627 -2.69 16.03 -5.95
N GLU A 628 -2.34 14.98 -5.20
CA GLU A 628 -1.53 13.85 -5.65
C GLU A 628 -2.16 13.02 -6.78
N LEU A 629 -3.46 13.16 -7.05
CA LEU A 629 -4.07 12.59 -8.26
C LEU A 629 -3.51 13.21 -9.56
N PHE A 630 -2.94 14.41 -9.47
CA PHE A 630 -2.26 15.12 -10.54
C PHE A 630 -0.73 15.03 -10.36
N ASN A 631 -0.21 13.87 -9.92
CA ASN A 631 1.22 13.64 -9.76
C ASN A 631 1.91 13.43 -11.12
N LYS A 632 3.20 13.80 -11.17
CA LYS A 632 4.05 13.60 -12.32
C LYS A 632 4.44 12.12 -12.51
N ASP A 633 4.64 11.37 -11.44
CA ASP A 633 5.15 10.00 -11.53
C ASP A 633 4.03 8.96 -11.64
N GLU A 634 2.81 9.30 -11.18
CA GLU A 634 1.61 8.45 -11.26
C GLU A 634 0.42 9.29 -11.73
N ASN A 635 -0.25 8.89 -12.81
CA ASN A 635 -1.48 9.55 -13.28
C ASN A 635 -2.66 8.61 -13.16
N TYR A 636 -3.58 8.98 -12.27
CA TYR A 636 -4.80 8.23 -12.00
C TYR A 636 -6.03 8.82 -12.70
N ILE A 637 -5.87 9.86 -13.52
CA ILE A 637 -6.97 10.52 -14.22
C ILE A 637 -6.97 10.07 -15.69
N LYS A 638 -8.09 9.48 -16.12
CA LYS A 638 -8.32 9.05 -17.51
C LYS A 638 -8.90 10.15 -18.38
N GLU A 639 -9.88 10.87 -17.84
CA GLU A 639 -10.66 11.84 -18.61
C GLU A 639 -11.15 13.00 -17.73
N ILE A 640 -11.18 14.20 -18.29
CA ILE A 640 -11.82 15.38 -17.73
C ILE A 640 -13.07 15.66 -18.58
N ILE A 641 -14.24 15.71 -17.97
CA ILE A 641 -15.53 15.94 -18.63
C ILE A 641 -16.04 17.31 -18.21
N LEU A 642 -16.30 18.18 -19.17
CA LEU A 642 -16.85 19.51 -18.92
C LEU A 642 -18.36 19.50 -19.08
N GLY A 643 -19.04 20.14 -18.13
CA GLY A 643 -20.49 20.19 -18.09
C GLY A 643 -21.12 21.51 -18.53
N SER A 644 -22.43 21.47 -18.77
CA SER A 644 -23.22 22.59 -19.30
C SER A 644 -23.27 23.83 -18.42
N LYS A 645 -22.84 23.75 -17.15
CA LYS A 645 -22.71 24.91 -16.25
C LYS A 645 -21.50 25.80 -16.55
N ILE A 646 -20.63 25.40 -17.48
CA ILE A 646 -19.50 26.23 -17.93
C ILE A 646 -19.97 27.13 -19.08
N SER A 647 -19.87 28.44 -18.90
CA SER A 647 -20.41 29.47 -19.81
C SER A 647 -19.83 29.41 -21.25
N ASN A 648 -18.67 28.78 -21.45
CA ASN A 648 -18.10 28.46 -22.76
C ASN A 648 -17.32 27.13 -22.69
N VAL A 649 -18.05 26.02 -22.76
CA VAL A 649 -17.49 24.67 -22.57
C VAL A 649 -16.42 24.33 -23.60
N GLN A 650 -16.60 24.76 -24.86
CA GLN A 650 -15.69 24.43 -25.97
C GLN A 650 -14.33 25.10 -25.80
N SER A 651 -14.30 26.42 -25.63
CA SER A 651 -13.03 27.13 -25.42
C SER A 651 -12.34 26.67 -24.12
N MET A 652 -13.13 26.24 -23.13
CA MET A 652 -12.58 25.69 -21.90
C MET A 652 -11.93 24.32 -22.10
N ALA A 653 -12.54 23.44 -22.90
CA ALA A 653 -11.97 22.15 -23.26
C ALA A 653 -10.61 22.32 -23.95
N GLU A 654 -10.54 23.26 -24.90
CA GLU A 654 -9.32 23.61 -25.62
C GLU A 654 -8.24 24.17 -24.70
N TYR A 655 -8.62 25.08 -23.78
CA TYR A 655 -7.70 25.64 -22.80
C TYR A 655 -7.08 24.58 -21.89
N ILE A 656 -7.90 23.71 -21.30
CA ILE A 656 -7.42 22.62 -20.44
C ILE A 656 -6.53 21.65 -21.21
N SER A 657 -6.92 21.30 -22.44
CA SER A 657 -6.12 20.41 -23.31
C SER A 657 -4.73 21.01 -23.59
N LYS A 658 -4.66 22.31 -23.89
CA LYS A 658 -3.40 23.00 -24.13
C LYS A 658 -2.53 23.04 -22.87
N MET A 659 -3.11 23.34 -21.71
CA MET A 659 -2.39 23.32 -20.43
C MET A 659 -1.76 21.95 -20.13
N LEU A 660 -2.49 20.86 -20.41
CA LEU A 660 -1.99 19.50 -20.20
C LEU A 660 -0.86 19.15 -21.18
N LEU A 661 -0.91 19.64 -22.41
CA LEU A 661 0.14 19.44 -23.43
C LEU A 661 1.44 20.17 -23.11
N GLU A 662 1.36 21.39 -22.57
CA GLU A 662 2.51 22.24 -22.25
C GLU A 662 3.36 21.73 -21.08
N LYS A 663 2.86 20.78 -20.28
CA LYS A 663 3.67 20.14 -19.22
C LYS A 663 4.74 19.23 -19.85
N GLU A 664 5.95 19.24 -19.27
CA GLU A 664 7.07 18.38 -19.70
C GLU A 664 6.80 16.87 -19.52
N ASN A 665 5.68 16.49 -18.91
CA ASN A 665 5.37 15.13 -18.52
C ASN A 665 4.42 14.42 -19.48
N ASN A 666 4.86 13.30 -20.04
CA ASN A 666 4.09 12.46 -20.96
C ASN A 666 2.80 11.85 -20.35
N LYS A 667 2.71 11.62 -19.02
CA LYS A 667 1.52 11.00 -18.40
C LYS A 667 0.31 11.93 -18.34
N LEU A 668 0.51 13.23 -18.08
CA LEU A 668 -0.58 14.23 -18.06
C LEU A 668 -1.13 14.51 -19.47
N ARG A 669 -0.30 14.35 -20.52
CA ARG A 669 -0.71 14.51 -21.93
C ARG A 669 -1.72 13.47 -22.39
N ASN A 670 -1.80 12.33 -21.71
CA ASN A 670 -2.72 11.24 -22.05
C ASN A 670 -4.12 11.45 -21.46
N ILE A 671 -4.34 12.48 -20.63
CA ILE A 671 -5.65 12.77 -20.06
C ILE A 671 -6.56 13.30 -21.17
N LYS A 672 -7.65 12.58 -21.43
CA LYS A 672 -8.65 13.00 -22.43
C LYS A 672 -9.50 14.15 -21.87
N VAL A 673 -9.75 15.20 -22.65
CA VAL A 673 -10.72 16.24 -22.30
C VAL A 673 -11.97 16.08 -23.17
N SER A 674 -13.14 16.03 -22.55
CA SER A 674 -14.42 15.78 -23.21
C SER A 674 -15.50 16.74 -22.71
N ILE A 675 -16.59 16.84 -23.44
CA ILE A 675 -17.77 17.63 -23.07
C ILE A 675 -18.92 16.66 -22.84
N SER A 676 -19.60 16.77 -21.69
CA SER A 676 -20.78 15.95 -21.41
C SER A 676 -21.88 16.28 -22.42
N LYS A 677 -22.51 15.23 -22.94
CA LYS A 677 -23.63 15.33 -23.90
C LYS A 677 -24.98 15.42 -23.19
N ALA A 678 -25.02 15.15 -21.88
CA ALA A 678 -26.23 15.31 -21.08
C ALA A 678 -26.34 16.75 -20.57
N PRO A 679 -27.55 17.32 -20.48
CA PRO A 679 -27.76 18.58 -19.77
C PRO A 679 -27.48 18.31 -18.28
N LEU A 680 -26.27 18.64 -17.83
CA LEU A 680 -25.90 18.64 -16.43
C LEU A 680 -26.64 19.82 -15.77
N ARG A 681 -27.83 19.54 -15.24
CA ARG A 681 -28.73 20.53 -14.64
C ARG A 681 -28.11 21.24 -13.43
#